data_AF-A0A1V6GH65-F1
#
_entry.id   AF-A0A1V6GH65-F1
#
_cell.length_a   1.000
_cell.length_b   1.000
_cell.length_c   1.000
_cell.angle_alpha   90.00
_cell.angle_beta   90.00
_cell.angle_gamma   90.00
#
_symmetry.space_group_name_H-M   'P 1'
#
loop_
_entity.id
_entity.type
_entity.pdbx_description
1 polymer ?
#
loop_
_entity_poly.entity_id
_entity_poly.type
_entity_poly.pdbx_seq_one_letter_code
_entity_poly.pdbx_strand_id
1 'polypeptide(L)'
;MEDCLTKKVSAEMIQEIIHPGSSLFVESGCAEPQHLVRTLILGNLHLSDVQVFTTIPLRTYADFGGEAGARFRIHSFFVSPGLSGPFSSGKTDHIPLSSDMLERMIRDGAIRINTALIQLSPPDGHGFMSLGVTVDVMRAVIEKADVVIAQVNAEMPFSGGDSLVHLSEVDYIIEHSEPLVEYGTEELDYETRRIGEHVARLVDDGSTIQIGFGRIPDAALRAMSGKRNLSVHSEIITDTVMDLIRGGEIPDGNTVTTSLCIGTERLFRFMDGNTGITMASLASVGDPQTILSKEPFVAINGAVEIDLTGQSCVSLGERGGHLGTLGQPHFNRMTQLTRGGKAIIALRSTSRDGSISRIVPRFTESRMGIITTQTDIGHVVTEYGSVNLFGKSIRERALELITIAHPKYRSWLLEEAKRMNYLFQDQVMPPGDALYPAQYEHLQVFSGKEVLLRPVRITDERAVQNLFYSLSSDEKFHRFHVHLTSLHHKQAQQMVNCDYHDSLALVAEVEEGQTKSLVAIAHICREREIENRVICEFAVMVHPAWQNMGLGTYLLRTMTEIAREHGFTIFRAYVWEENVRMLRVFEKMSLHMTALVDYSVIRMDYELTPPAGDMAERLPGGVCVDRTGDVPAAGHPLMLHAGKTR
;
A
#
# COMPACT_ATOMS: atom_id res chain seq x y z
N MET A 1 -44.87 12.61 -15.08
CA MET A 1 -44.68 13.50 -16.26
C MET A 1 -45.24 14.90 -16.02
N GLU A 2 -46.48 15.08 -15.54
CA GLU A 2 -47.02 16.42 -15.22
C GLU A 2 -46.18 17.17 -14.17
N ASP A 3 -45.78 16.52 -13.07
CA ASP A 3 -44.88 17.11 -12.05
C ASP A 3 -43.52 17.58 -12.60
N CYS A 4 -42.97 16.87 -13.60
CA CYS A 4 -41.71 17.26 -14.23
C CYS A 4 -41.89 18.54 -15.04
N LEU A 5 -42.99 18.66 -15.79
CA LEU A 5 -43.29 19.85 -16.60
C LEU A 5 -43.48 21.11 -15.74
N THR A 6 -44.03 20.99 -14.53
CA THR A 6 -44.23 22.12 -13.62
C THR A 6 -42.95 22.61 -12.94
N LYS A 7 -41.94 21.74 -12.82
CA LYS A 7 -40.66 22.05 -12.15
C LYS A 7 -39.57 22.52 -13.12
N LYS A 8 -39.80 22.35 -14.43
CA LYS A 8 -38.89 22.83 -15.47
C LYS A 8 -38.88 24.34 -15.53
N VAL A 9 -37.69 24.92 -15.41
CA VAL A 9 -37.46 26.37 -15.42
C VAL A 9 -36.21 26.69 -16.24
N SER A 10 -36.04 27.95 -16.64
CA SER A 10 -34.76 28.43 -17.17
C SER A 10 -33.89 28.96 -16.04
N ALA A 11 -32.57 28.98 -16.23
CA ALA A 11 -31.63 29.48 -15.23
C ALA A 11 -31.95 30.93 -14.82
N GLU A 12 -32.34 31.78 -15.78
CA GLU A 12 -32.68 33.19 -15.57
C GLU A 12 -33.86 33.38 -14.60
N MET A 13 -34.84 32.47 -14.61
CA MET A 13 -36.04 32.57 -13.77
C MET A 13 -35.76 32.28 -12.30
N ILE A 14 -34.64 31.62 -11.99
CA ILE A 14 -34.30 31.17 -10.63
C ILE A 14 -33.00 31.77 -10.09
N GLN A 15 -32.42 32.77 -10.78
CA GLN A 15 -31.19 33.42 -10.32
C GLN A 15 -31.33 34.06 -8.94
N GLU A 16 -32.52 34.53 -8.58
CA GLU A 16 -32.79 35.17 -7.29
C GLU A 16 -32.90 34.17 -6.12
N ILE A 17 -33.02 32.86 -6.38
CA ILE A 17 -33.01 31.83 -5.35
C ILE A 17 -31.66 31.84 -4.63
N ILE A 18 -30.58 31.99 -5.39
CA ILE A 18 -29.25 32.20 -4.84
C ILE A 18 -29.07 33.70 -4.63
N HIS A 19 -29.03 34.13 -3.38
CA HIS A 19 -28.86 35.53 -3.00
C HIS A 19 -27.55 35.74 -2.23
N PRO A 20 -27.09 36.99 -2.03
CA PRO A 20 -25.93 37.26 -1.20
C PRO A 20 -26.02 36.60 0.19
N GLY A 21 -24.92 36.04 0.66
CA GLY A 21 -24.85 35.29 1.93
C GLY A 21 -25.38 33.85 1.89
N SER A 22 -25.84 33.36 0.72
CA SER A 22 -26.33 31.97 0.60
C SER A 22 -25.23 30.95 0.88
N SER A 23 -25.62 29.82 1.47
CA SER A 23 -24.80 28.64 1.61
C SER A 23 -25.20 27.57 0.60
N LEU A 24 -24.29 27.24 -0.31
CA LEU A 24 -24.52 26.36 -1.43
C LEU A 24 -23.77 25.05 -1.22
N PHE A 25 -24.40 23.94 -1.58
CA PHE A 25 -23.68 22.69 -1.84
C PHE A 25 -23.67 22.43 -3.33
N VAL A 26 -22.50 22.17 -3.89
CA VAL A 26 -22.35 21.78 -5.29
C VAL A 26 -21.84 20.35 -5.34
N GLU A 27 -22.61 19.49 -5.99
CA GLU A 27 -22.19 18.13 -6.30
C GLU A 27 -20.84 18.14 -7.03
N SER A 28 -19.97 17.21 -6.65
CA SER A 28 -18.55 17.23 -7.02
C SER A 28 -18.14 16.00 -7.83
N GLY A 29 -16.84 15.84 -8.08
CA GLY A 29 -16.29 14.72 -8.84
C GLY A 29 -16.66 14.81 -10.32
N CYS A 30 -17.04 13.67 -10.88
CA CYS A 30 -17.46 13.56 -12.29
C CYS A 30 -18.90 14.07 -12.53
N ALA A 31 -19.69 14.27 -11.47
CA ALA A 31 -21.09 14.68 -11.52
C ALA A 31 -21.31 16.20 -11.37
N GLU A 32 -20.25 17.02 -11.36
CA GLU A 32 -20.37 18.47 -11.23
C GLU A 32 -21.37 19.04 -12.26
N PRO A 33 -22.45 19.74 -11.85
CA PRO A 33 -23.44 20.32 -12.75
C PRO A 33 -22.89 21.59 -13.43
N GLN A 34 -21.97 21.40 -14.37
CA GLN A 34 -21.17 22.46 -15.00
C GLN A 34 -22.03 23.62 -15.53
N HIS A 35 -23.18 23.34 -16.16
CA HIS A 35 -24.09 24.37 -16.64
C HIS A 35 -24.70 25.21 -15.50
N LEU A 36 -25.16 24.59 -14.42
CA LEU A 36 -25.70 25.33 -13.27
C LEU A 36 -24.63 26.20 -12.62
N VAL A 37 -23.42 25.66 -12.46
CA VAL A 37 -22.28 26.41 -11.91
C VAL A 37 -21.97 27.64 -12.76
N ARG A 38 -21.88 27.47 -14.08
CA ARG A 38 -21.61 28.58 -15.01
C ARG A 38 -22.72 29.63 -14.99
N THR A 39 -23.98 29.22 -14.98
CA THR A 39 -25.13 30.13 -15.16
C THR A 39 -25.59 30.78 -13.85
N LEU A 40 -25.74 30.01 -12.78
CA LEU A 40 -26.32 30.48 -11.52
C LEU A 40 -25.29 31.05 -10.55
N ILE A 41 -24.01 30.69 -10.70
CA ILE A 41 -22.95 31.10 -9.77
C ILE A 41 -21.95 32.02 -10.47
N LEU A 42 -21.21 31.52 -11.46
CA LEU A 42 -20.16 32.32 -12.10
C LEU A 42 -20.74 33.52 -12.88
N GLY A 43 -21.79 33.27 -13.66
CA GLY A 43 -22.50 34.28 -14.46
C GLY A 43 -23.36 35.25 -13.66
N ASN A 44 -23.71 34.92 -12.42
CA ASN A 44 -24.51 35.79 -11.56
C ASN A 44 -23.62 36.82 -10.84
N LEU A 45 -23.49 38.00 -11.45
CA LEU A 45 -22.64 39.08 -10.94
C LEU A 45 -23.19 39.79 -9.70
N HIS A 46 -24.43 39.48 -9.28
CA HIS A 46 -25.07 40.09 -8.11
C HIS A 46 -24.76 39.37 -6.79
N LEU A 47 -24.08 38.23 -6.85
CA LEU A 47 -23.73 37.44 -5.66
C LEU A 47 -22.57 38.07 -4.88
N SER A 48 -22.62 37.95 -3.55
CA SER A 48 -21.56 38.35 -2.62
C SER A 48 -21.66 37.51 -1.34
N ASP A 49 -20.52 37.24 -0.70
CA ASP A 49 -20.44 36.47 0.55
C ASP A 49 -21.10 35.08 0.51
N VAL A 50 -21.20 34.48 -0.68
CA VAL A 50 -21.80 33.16 -0.85
C VAL A 50 -20.81 32.08 -0.44
N GLN A 51 -21.23 31.14 0.41
CA GLN A 51 -20.43 29.99 0.82
C GLN A 51 -20.70 28.83 -0.14
N VAL A 52 -19.65 28.15 -0.60
CA VAL A 52 -19.78 26.99 -1.50
C VAL A 52 -19.08 25.80 -0.89
N PHE A 53 -19.85 24.78 -0.50
CA PHE A 53 -19.39 23.51 0.02
C PHE A 53 -19.21 22.50 -1.11
N THR A 54 -18.06 21.81 -1.12
CA THR A 54 -17.75 20.76 -2.11
C THR A 54 -16.84 19.68 -1.52
N THR A 55 -17.01 18.44 -1.99
CA THR A 55 -16.18 17.30 -1.58
C THR A 55 -14.93 17.19 -2.43
N ILE A 56 -15.01 16.66 -3.66
CA ILE A 56 -13.87 16.43 -4.58
C ILE A 56 -14.01 17.30 -5.86
N PRO A 57 -13.59 18.57 -5.84
CA PRO A 57 -13.74 19.45 -6.99
C PRO A 57 -12.71 19.13 -8.09
N LEU A 58 -13.14 18.52 -9.21
CA LEU A 58 -12.24 18.13 -10.30
C LEU A 58 -12.12 19.16 -11.44
N ARG A 59 -13.14 20.00 -11.66
CA ARG A 59 -13.19 20.99 -12.77
C ARG A 59 -13.67 22.36 -12.32
N THR A 60 -14.73 22.91 -12.91
CA THR A 60 -15.10 24.34 -13.00
C THR A 60 -14.95 25.13 -11.69
N TYR A 61 -15.06 24.52 -10.52
CA TYR A 61 -14.73 25.20 -9.27
C TYR A 61 -13.23 25.38 -8.98
N ALA A 62 -12.44 24.36 -9.27
CA ALA A 62 -11.00 24.35 -9.13
C ALA A 62 -10.33 25.37 -10.06
N ASP A 63 -10.88 25.55 -11.26
CA ASP A 63 -10.34 26.46 -12.28
C ASP A 63 -10.63 27.94 -11.97
N PHE A 64 -11.68 28.26 -11.19
CA PHE A 64 -12.15 29.64 -10.96
C PHE A 64 -12.00 30.16 -9.53
N GLY A 65 -11.65 29.31 -8.55
CA GLY A 65 -11.57 29.67 -7.13
C GLY A 65 -10.63 30.84 -6.79
N GLY A 66 -9.73 31.21 -7.71
CA GLY A 66 -8.84 32.37 -7.58
C GLY A 66 -9.35 33.66 -8.23
N GLU A 67 -10.22 33.56 -9.24
CA GLU A 67 -10.55 34.65 -10.18
C GLU A 67 -11.88 35.34 -9.85
N ALA A 68 -12.82 34.65 -9.20
CA ALA A 68 -14.15 35.19 -8.90
C ALA A 68 -14.19 36.23 -7.74
N GLY A 69 -13.04 36.55 -7.13
CA GLY A 69 -12.89 37.57 -6.08
C GLY A 69 -13.61 37.23 -4.77
N ALA A 70 -13.91 38.24 -3.95
CA ALA A 70 -14.60 38.12 -2.66
C ALA A 70 -16.09 37.70 -2.75
N ARG A 71 -16.59 37.34 -3.96
CA ARG A 71 -18.01 36.99 -4.16
C ARG A 71 -18.39 35.64 -3.58
N PHE A 72 -17.44 34.70 -3.53
CA PHE A 72 -17.64 33.34 -3.05
C PHE A 72 -16.52 32.91 -2.12
N ARG A 73 -16.86 32.15 -1.08
CA ARG A 73 -15.90 31.44 -0.24
C ARG A 73 -16.09 29.94 -0.43
N ILE A 74 -15.05 29.28 -0.93
CA ILE A 74 -15.09 27.82 -1.15
C ILE A 74 -14.66 27.11 0.15
N HIS A 75 -15.49 26.20 0.62
CA HIS A 75 -15.24 25.29 1.72
C HIS A 75 -15.09 23.87 1.16
N SER A 76 -13.85 23.39 1.07
CA SER A 76 -13.53 22.11 0.43
C SER A 76 -13.11 21.06 1.45
N PHE A 77 -13.72 19.87 1.37
CA PHE A 77 -13.32 18.72 2.18
C PHE A 77 -12.15 17.94 1.55
N PHE A 78 -11.89 18.17 0.27
CA PHE A 78 -10.68 17.75 -0.42
C PHE A 78 -10.16 18.89 -1.30
N VAL A 79 -8.87 19.23 -1.22
CA VAL A 79 -8.23 20.21 -2.11
C VAL A 79 -7.64 19.43 -3.28
N SER A 80 -8.16 19.68 -4.48
CA SER A 80 -7.64 19.13 -5.73
C SER A 80 -6.48 19.97 -6.28
N PRO A 81 -5.76 19.53 -7.33
CA PRO A 81 -4.67 20.29 -7.93
C PRO A 81 -5.09 21.69 -8.36
N GLY A 82 -6.28 21.83 -8.96
CA GLY A 82 -6.77 23.15 -9.38
C GLY A 82 -7.04 24.09 -8.20
N LEU A 83 -7.44 23.56 -7.03
CA LEU A 83 -7.64 24.38 -5.83
C LEU A 83 -6.36 24.64 -5.00
N SER A 84 -5.23 24.03 -5.34
CA SER A 84 -3.98 24.21 -4.58
C SER A 84 -3.48 25.67 -4.56
N GLY A 85 -3.57 26.39 -5.68
CA GLY A 85 -3.24 27.81 -5.78
C GLY A 85 -4.18 28.71 -4.97
N PRO A 86 -5.51 28.61 -5.16
CA PRO A 86 -6.49 29.30 -4.33
C PRO A 86 -6.33 29.04 -2.83
N PHE A 87 -6.08 27.79 -2.43
CA PHE A 87 -5.84 27.43 -1.03
C PHE A 87 -4.58 28.10 -0.47
N SER A 88 -3.45 27.99 -1.16
CA SER A 88 -2.17 28.58 -0.72
C SER A 88 -2.19 30.11 -0.66
N SER A 89 -3.04 30.76 -1.46
CA SER A 89 -3.27 32.21 -1.42
C SER A 89 -4.37 32.66 -0.45
N GLY A 90 -4.93 31.73 0.34
CA GLY A 90 -5.94 32.01 1.36
C GLY A 90 -7.34 32.31 0.83
N LYS A 91 -7.63 31.96 -0.43
CA LYS A 91 -8.93 32.18 -1.10
C LYS A 91 -9.94 31.04 -0.90
N THR A 92 -9.46 29.87 -0.47
CA THR A 92 -10.26 28.67 -0.21
C THR A 92 -10.00 28.16 1.21
N ASP A 93 -11.04 27.69 1.88
CA ASP A 93 -10.95 27.01 3.17
C ASP A 93 -10.95 25.49 2.98
N HIS A 94 -10.00 24.81 3.61
CA HIS A 94 -10.03 23.36 3.74
C HIS A 94 -10.60 22.98 5.11
N ILE A 95 -11.61 22.11 5.13
CA ILE A 95 -12.17 21.56 6.35
C ILE A 95 -11.69 20.10 6.49
N PRO A 96 -10.77 19.81 7.42
CA PRO A 96 -10.20 18.47 7.57
C PRO A 96 -11.17 17.55 8.32
N LEU A 97 -11.96 16.78 7.57
CA LEU A 97 -12.93 15.80 8.09
C LEU A 97 -12.89 14.53 7.24
N SER A 98 -13.21 13.39 7.86
CA SER A 98 -13.51 12.18 7.10
C SER A 98 -14.89 12.27 6.43
N SER A 99 -15.07 11.52 5.36
CA SER A 99 -16.29 11.53 4.54
C SER A 99 -17.56 11.24 5.38
N ASP A 100 -17.49 10.28 6.30
CA ASP A 100 -18.62 9.93 7.19
C ASP A 100 -18.99 11.06 8.17
N MET A 101 -17.99 11.83 8.62
CA MET A 101 -18.23 12.96 9.54
C MET A 101 -18.85 14.15 8.81
N LEU A 102 -18.51 14.36 7.54
CA LEU A 102 -19.16 15.35 6.70
C LEU A 102 -20.65 15.04 6.55
N GLU A 103 -21.00 13.80 6.19
CA GLU A 103 -22.39 13.40 6.05
C GLU A 103 -23.18 13.68 7.33
N ARG A 104 -22.60 13.32 8.48
CA ARG A 104 -23.18 13.61 9.78
C ARG A 104 -23.37 15.11 10.04
N MET A 105 -22.39 15.95 9.74
CA MET A 105 -22.49 17.40 9.96
C MET A 105 -23.62 18.04 9.14
N ILE A 106 -23.87 17.54 7.94
CA ILE A 106 -25.00 17.97 7.11
C ILE A 106 -26.31 17.51 7.75
N ARG A 107 -26.42 16.24 8.14
CA ARG A 107 -27.63 15.66 8.75
C ARG A 107 -28.01 16.33 10.07
N ASP A 108 -27.01 16.63 10.91
CA ASP A 108 -27.18 17.29 12.21
C ASP A 108 -27.43 18.82 12.05
N GLY A 109 -27.35 19.36 10.84
CA GLY A 109 -27.56 20.78 10.54
C GLY A 109 -26.40 21.71 10.94
N ALA A 110 -25.25 21.14 11.31
CA ALA A 110 -24.03 21.92 11.61
C ALA A 110 -23.47 22.60 10.36
N ILE A 111 -23.62 21.96 9.19
CA ILE A 111 -23.43 22.59 7.89
C ILE A 111 -24.82 22.86 7.32
N ARG A 112 -25.19 24.14 7.28
CA ARG A 112 -26.47 24.55 6.73
C ARG A 112 -26.36 24.74 5.23
N ILE A 113 -27.21 24.07 4.47
CA ILE A 113 -27.27 24.18 3.00
C ILE A 113 -28.58 24.88 2.64
N ASN A 114 -28.52 26.05 2.02
CA ASN A 114 -29.69 26.73 1.48
C ASN A 114 -30.06 26.13 0.13
N THR A 115 -29.11 26.04 -0.79
CA THR A 115 -29.37 25.52 -2.13
C THR A 115 -28.38 24.44 -2.50
N ALA A 116 -28.89 23.29 -2.93
CA ALA A 116 -28.09 22.22 -3.52
C ALA A 116 -28.17 22.31 -5.04
N LEU A 117 -27.01 22.33 -5.69
CA LEU A 117 -26.89 22.18 -7.13
C LEU A 117 -26.40 20.76 -7.42
N ILE A 118 -27.26 19.97 -8.07
CA ILE A 118 -27.00 18.56 -8.36
C ILE A 118 -27.19 18.27 -9.85
N GLN A 119 -26.71 17.14 -10.31
CA GLN A 119 -26.90 16.63 -11.66
C GLN A 119 -27.56 15.26 -11.61
N LEU A 120 -28.55 15.04 -12.48
CA LEU A 120 -29.34 13.83 -12.50
C LEU A 120 -29.54 13.32 -13.93
N SER A 121 -29.76 12.01 -14.07
CA SER A 121 -30.27 11.42 -15.30
C SER A 121 -31.70 11.91 -15.60
N PRO A 122 -32.20 11.71 -16.83
CA PRO A 122 -33.62 11.91 -17.13
C PRO A 122 -34.51 11.02 -16.24
N PRO A 123 -35.74 11.46 -15.92
CA PRO A 123 -36.67 10.66 -15.14
C PRO A 123 -37.19 9.47 -15.94
N ASP A 124 -37.33 8.33 -15.28
CA ASP A 124 -37.98 7.14 -15.81
C ASP A 124 -39.52 7.29 -15.86
N GLY A 125 -40.21 6.24 -16.29
CA GLY A 125 -41.68 6.22 -16.36
C GLY A 125 -42.38 6.36 -15.00
N HIS A 126 -41.68 6.12 -13.90
CA HIS A 126 -42.16 6.23 -12.53
C HIS A 126 -41.74 7.55 -11.85
N GLY A 127 -40.98 8.41 -12.53
CA GLY A 127 -40.51 9.68 -12.00
C GLY A 127 -39.23 9.58 -11.18
N PHE A 128 -38.52 8.46 -11.24
CA PHE A 128 -37.19 8.32 -10.65
C PHE A 128 -36.10 8.78 -11.61
N MET A 129 -35.19 9.59 -11.10
CA MET A 129 -33.93 9.97 -11.73
C MET A 129 -32.79 9.31 -10.94
N SER A 130 -31.57 9.43 -11.46
CA SER A 130 -30.37 8.85 -10.85
C SER A 130 -29.27 9.89 -10.72
N LEU A 131 -28.61 9.93 -9.56
CA LEU A 131 -27.34 10.65 -9.32
C LEU A 131 -26.17 10.07 -10.16
N GLY A 132 -26.34 8.86 -10.69
CA GLY A 132 -25.43 8.26 -11.67
C GLY A 132 -24.08 7.93 -11.07
N VAL A 133 -23.10 8.79 -11.32
CA VAL A 133 -21.68 8.53 -11.02
C VAL A 133 -21.26 8.89 -9.59
N THR A 134 -22.07 9.67 -8.85
CA THR A 134 -21.70 10.18 -7.52
C THR A 134 -22.88 10.10 -6.55
N VAL A 135 -22.82 9.24 -5.53
CA VAL A 135 -23.77 9.28 -4.40
C VAL A 135 -23.18 10.10 -3.25
N ASP A 136 -21.94 9.83 -2.85
CA ASP A 136 -21.19 10.62 -1.86
C ASP A 136 -22.06 10.97 -0.62
N VAL A 137 -22.19 12.26 -0.28
CA VAL A 137 -23.08 12.78 0.75
C VAL A 137 -24.44 13.28 0.19
N MET A 138 -24.75 13.02 -1.09
CA MET A 138 -25.86 13.65 -1.80
C MET A 138 -27.23 13.31 -1.19
N ARG A 139 -27.40 12.10 -0.65
CA ARG A 139 -28.63 11.75 0.06
C ARG A 139 -28.88 12.64 1.28
N ALA A 140 -27.83 12.98 2.03
CA ALA A 140 -27.94 13.93 3.14
C ALA A 140 -28.18 15.37 2.63
N VAL A 141 -27.52 15.76 1.54
CA VAL A 141 -27.67 17.09 0.94
C VAL A 141 -29.10 17.31 0.44
N ILE A 142 -29.65 16.38 -0.34
CA ILE A 142 -31.02 16.45 -0.88
C ILE A 142 -32.05 16.51 0.25
N GLU A 143 -31.85 15.72 1.31
CA GLU A 143 -32.78 15.70 2.46
C GLU A 143 -32.74 17.01 3.28
N LYS A 144 -31.60 17.73 3.31
CA LYS A 144 -31.37 18.86 4.23
C LYS A 144 -31.29 20.24 3.57
N ALA A 145 -31.15 20.31 2.25
CA ALA A 145 -31.17 21.59 1.54
C ALA A 145 -32.57 22.23 1.61
N ASP A 146 -32.63 23.57 1.61
CA ASP A 146 -33.93 24.26 1.50
C ASP A 146 -34.50 24.19 0.09
N VAL A 147 -33.60 24.21 -0.90
CA VAL A 147 -33.93 24.15 -2.31
C VAL A 147 -32.96 23.23 -3.02
N VAL A 148 -33.47 22.28 -3.80
CA VAL A 148 -32.70 21.39 -4.67
C VAL A 148 -32.95 21.77 -6.12
N ILE A 149 -31.88 22.20 -6.82
CA ILE A 149 -31.91 22.54 -8.24
C ILE A 149 -31.12 21.45 -8.99
N ALA A 150 -31.80 20.71 -9.85
CA ALA A 150 -31.20 19.64 -10.63
C ALA A 150 -30.95 20.04 -12.08
N GLN A 151 -29.74 19.78 -12.55
CA GLN A 151 -29.43 19.69 -13.97
C GLN A 151 -29.78 18.30 -14.46
N VAL A 152 -30.80 18.19 -15.32
CA VAL A 152 -31.12 16.92 -15.97
C VAL A 152 -30.28 16.79 -17.23
N ASN A 153 -29.36 15.82 -17.21
CA ASN A 153 -28.40 15.55 -18.27
C ASN A 153 -28.61 14.15 -18.85
N ALA A 154 -28.87 14.06 -20.16
CA ALA A 154 -29.07 12.77 -20.85
C ALA A 154 -27.80 11.90 -20.90
N GLU A 155 -26.61 12.49 -20.70
CA GLU A 155 -25.32 11.78 -20.63
C GLU A 155 -25.02 11.23 -19.21
N MET A 156 -25.83 11.57 -18.19
CA MET A 156 -25.67 11.01 -16.85
C MET A 156 -26.18 9.56 -16.82
N PRO A 157 -25.33 8.56 -16.51
CA PRO A 157 -25.76 7.17 -16.50
C PRO A 157 -26.79 6.90 -15.40
N PHE A 158 -27.69 5.97 -15.67
CA PHE A 158 -28.63 5.48 -14.68
C PHE A 158 -27.96 4.39 -13.83
N SER A 159 -27.76 4.67 -12.54
CA SER A 159 -27.28 3.71 -11.56
C SER A 159 -28.35 3.45 -10.51
N GLY A 160 -28.35 2.26 -9.91
CA GLY A 160 -29.28 1.89 -8.83
C GLY A 160 -28.67 2.02 -7.44
N GLY A 161 -29.44 1.65 -6.41
CA GLY A 161 -29.03 1.75 -5.01
C GLY A 161 -29.43 3.11 -4.41
N ASP A 162 -28.52 3.71 -3.65
CA ASP A 162 -28.73 5.02 -3.00
C ASP A 162 -28.62 6.20 -4.00
N SER A 163 -28.46 5.95 -5.29
CA SER A 163 -28.43 6.97 -6.35
C SER A 163 -29.81 7.46 -6.79
N LEU A 164 -30.87 6.73 -6.46
CA LEU A 164 -32.23 7.04 -6.94
C LEU A 164 -32.77 8.30 -6.27
N VAL A 165 -33.33 9.21 -7.06
CA VAL A 165 -33.95 10.46 -6.61
C VAL A 165 -35.29 10.61 -7.31
N HIS A 166 -36.39 10.68 -6.56
CA HIS A 166 -37.71 10.90 -7.14
C HIS A 166 -37.93 12.39 -7.46
N LEU A 167 -38.71 12.69 -8.49
CA LEU A 167 -39.07 14.07 -8.88
C LEU A 167 -39.64 14.91 -7.71
N SER A 168 -40.24 14.28 -6.70
CA SER A 168 -40.74 14.98 -5.50
C SER A 168 -39.65 15.53 -4.59
N GLU A 169 -38.43 15.01 -4.68
CA GLU A 169 -37.26 15.41 -3.87
C GLU A 169 -36.47 16.56 -4.50
N VAL A 170 -36.89 17.07 -5.66
CA VAL A 170 -36.25 18.17 -6.39
C VAL A 170 -37.22 19.32 -6.52
N ASP A 171 -36.78 20.57 -6.31
CA ASP A 171 -37.64 21.75 -6.42
C ASP A 171 -37.67 22.30 -7.86
N TYR A 172 -36.51 22.40 -8.50
CA TYR A 172 -36.36 22.97 -9.84
C TYR A 172 -35.52 22.10 -10.75
N ILE A 173 -35.91 22.03 -12.02
CA ILE A 173 -35.23 21.25 -13.05
C ILE A 173 -34.80 22.17 -14.19
N ILE A 174 -33.54 22.08 -14.57
CA ILE A 174 -32.99 22.66 -15.80
C ILE A 174 -32.49 21.51 -16.68
N GLU A 175 -33.07 21.35 -17.86
CA GLU A 175 -32.62 20.35 -18.82
C GLU A 175 -31.42 20.89 -19.61
N HIS A 176 -30.26 20.29 -19.40
CA HIS A 176 -29.05 20.62 -20.14
C HIS A 176 -28.16 19.39 -20.25
N SER A 177 -27.97 18.90 -21.48
CA SER A 177 -27.10 17.77 -21.74
C SER A 177 -25.70 18.25 -22.15
N GLU A 178 -24.69 17.75 -21.47
CA GLU A 178 -23.28 18.02 -21.74
C GLU A 178 -22.42 16.83 -21.26
N PRO A 179 -21.22 16.61 -21.81
CA PRO A 179 -20.34 15.56 -21.31
C PRO A 179 -20.05 15.73 -19.82
N LEU A 180 -20.07 14.62 -19.08
CA LEU A 180 -19.65 14.59 -17.68
C LEU A 180 -18.17 14.96 -17.55
N VAL A 181 -17.78 15.37 -16.35
CA VAL A 181 -16.37 15.66 -16.06
C VAL A 181 -15.57 14.37 -16.10
N GLU A 182 -14.59 14.28 -16.99
CA GLU A 182 -13.71 13.12 -17.09
C GLU A 182 -12.40 13.28 -16.32
N TYR A 183 -11.97 12.20 -15.69
CA TYR A 183 -10.66 12.05 -15.06
C TYR A 183 -9.93 10.86 -15.70
N GLY A 184 -8.98 11.17 -16.58
CA GLY A 184 -8.24 10.17 -17.35
C GLY A 184 -7.14 9.48 -16.55
N THR A 185 -6.76 8.28 -17.00
CA THR A 185 -5.58 7.59 -16.52
C THR A 185 -4.31 8.18 -17.13
N GLU A 186 -3.27 8.38 -16.31
CA GLU A 186 -1.95 8.81 -16.78
C GLU A 186 -1.05 7.61 -17.14
N GLU A 187 0.00 7.85 -17.93
CA GLU A 187 1.07 6.86 -18.11
C GLU A 187 1.86 6.65 -16.81
N LEU A 188 2.10 5.37 -16.49
CA LEU A 188 2.80 4.96 -15.29
C LEU A 188 4.32 4.92 -15.52
N ASP A 189 5.05 5.70 -14.73
CA ASP A 189 6.51 5.60 -14.65
C ASP A 189 6.96 4.24 -14.07
N TYR A 190 8.26 3.95 -14.18
CA TYR A 190 8.82 2.66 -13.76
C TYR A 190 8.59 2.41 -12.26
N GLU A 191 8.86 3.43 -11.43
CA GLU A 191 8.72 3.34 -9.98
C GLU A 191 7.27 3.09 -9.56
N THR A 192 6.30 3.76 -10.18
CA THR A 192 4.88 3.56 -9.89
C THR A 192 4.41 2.16 -10.28
N ARG A 193 4.86 1.64 -11.44
CA ARG A 193 4.57 0.25 -11.84
C ARG A 193 5.11 -0.76 -10.83
N ARG A 194 6.36 -0.57 -10.38
CA ARG A 194 7.00 -1.39 -9.34
C ARG A 194 6.22 -1.35 -8.03
N ILE A 195 5.74 -0.19 -7.60
CA ILE A 195 4.87 -0.07 -6.42
C ILE A 195 3.61 -0.92 -6.60
N GLY A 196 2.95 -0.83 -7.76
CA GLY A 196 1.78 -1.64 -8.09
C GLY A 196 2.04 -3.15 -7.97
N GLU A 197 3.17 -3.64 -8.51
CA GLU A 197 3.60 -5.04 -8.41
C GLU A 197 3.82 -5.51 -6.95
N HIS A 198 4.37 -4.63 -6.10
CA HIS A 198 4.54 -4.93 -4.68
C HIS A 198 3.20 -4.95 -3.94
N VAL A 199 2.30 -4.02 -4.24
CA VAL A 199 0.94 -4.01 -3.67
C VAL A 199 0.16 -5.26 -4.09
N ALA A 200 0.22 -5.66 -5.35
CA ALA A 200 -0.50 -6.84 -5.86
C ALA A 200 -0.07 -8.17 -5.25
N ARG A 201 1.18 -8.26 -4.77
CA ARG A 201 1.67 -9.42 -4.00
C ARG A 201 1.07 -9.50 -2.59
N LEU A 202 0.63 -8.37 -2.03
CA LEU A 202 -0.03 -8.32 -0.73
C LEU A 202 -1.54 -8.64 -0.82
N VAL A 203 -2.14 -8.59 -2.00
CA VAL A 203 -3.56 -8.92 -2.20
C VAL A 203 -3.72 -10.39 -2.56
N ASP A 204 -4.42 -11.15 -1.73
CA ASP A 204 -4.68 -12.57 -1.97
C ASP A 204 -5.91 -12.76 -2.86
N ASP A 205 -6.01 -13.90 -3.55
CA ASP A 205 -7.23 -14.29 -4.24
C ASP A 205 -8.42 -14.33 -3.25
N GLY A 206 -9.62 -13.94 -3.69
CA GLY A 206 -10.79 -13.83 -2.82
C GLY A 206 -10.87 -12.55 -1.99
N SER A 207 -9.89 -11.64 -2.05
CA SER A 207 -9.91 -10.40 -1.27
C SER A 207 -11.01 -9.45 -1.71
N THR A 208 -11.60 -8.75 -0.74
CA THR A 208 -12.36 -7.52 -1.00
C THR A 208 -11.42 -6.33 -0.92
N ILE A 209 -11.39 -5.51 -1.98
CA ILE A 209 -10.50 -4.36 -2.06
C ILE A 209 -11.25 -3.03 -1.89
N GLN A 210 -10.66 -2.14 -1.09
CA GLN A 210 -10.93 -0.71 -1.05
C GLN A 210 -9.74 0.02 -1.64
N ILE A 211 -10.03 1.02 -2.47
CA ILE A 211 -8.98 1.75 -3.17
C ILE A 211 -9.35 3.22 -3.41
N GLY A 212 -8.35 4.09 -3.42
CA GLY A 212 -8.49 5.46 -3.92
C GLY A 212 -8.33 5.58 -5.44
N PHE A 213 -8.08 6.79 -5.91
CA PHE A 213 -7.79 7.10 -7.32
C PHE A 213 -6.40 7.75 -7.47
N GLY A 214 -5.90 7.80 -8.71
CA GLY A 214 -4.58 8.33 -9.05
C GLY A 214 -3.57 7.23 -9.41
N ARG A 215 -2.32 7.63 -9.69
CA ARG A 215 -1.30 6.78 -10.33
C ARG A 215 -0.95 5.50 -9.54
N ILE A 216 -0.78 5.60 -8.23
CA ILE A 216 -0.40 4.45 -7.39
C ILE A 216 -1.57 3.46 -7.23
N PRO A 217 -2.79 3.90 -6.86
CA PRO A 217 -3.98 3.06 -6.93
C PRO A 217 -4.18 2.35 -8.27
N ASP A 218 -4.09 3.10 -9.37
CA ASP A 218 -4.24 2.56 -10.72
C ASP A 218 -3.17 1.50 -11.04
N ALA A 219 -1.90 1.76 -10.70
CA ALA A 219 -0.83 0.79 -10.87
C ALA A 219 -1.05 -0.49 -10.06
N ALA A 220 -1.57 -0.37 -8.83
CA ALA A 220 -1.92 -1.53 -8.02
C ALA A 220 -3.01 -2.36 -8.69
N LEU A 221 -4.12 -1.75 -9.14
CA LEU A 221 -5.20 -2.46 -9.82
C LEU A 221 -4.73 -3.14 -11.12
N ARG A 222 -3.93 -2.45 -11.96
CA ARG A 222 -3.38 -3.05 -13.18
C ARG A 222 -2.49 -4.27 -12.89
N ALA A 223 -1.74 -4.23 -11.79
CA ALA A 223 -0.91 -5.33 -11.35
C ALA A 223 -1.70 -6.51 -10.73
N MET A 224 -3.02 -6.36 -10.51
CA MET A 224 -3.89 -7.45 -10.08
C MET A 224 -4.32 -8.38 -11.21
N SER A 225 -3.92 -8.12 -12.46
CA SER A 225 -4.29 -8.99 -13.58
C SER A 225 -3.86 -10.44 -13.30
N GLY A 226 -4.78 -11.38 -13.53
CA GLY A 226 -4.59 -12.80 -13.23
C GLY A 226 -4.92 -13.24 -11.80
N LYS A 227 -5.25 -12.32 -10.89
CA LYS A 227 -5.87 -12.65 -9.60
C LYS A 227 -7.27 -13.23 -9.80
N ARG A 228 -7.78 -13.95 -8.79
CA ARG A 228 -9.06 -14.65 -8.90
C ARG A 228 -10.02 -14.24 -7.79
N ASN A 229 -11.30 -14.16 -8.17
CA ASN A 229 -12.42 -14.02 -7.25
C ASN A 229 -12.33 -12.75 -6.37
N LEU A 230 -11.86 -11.64 -6.91
CA LEU A 230 -11.82 -10.36 -6.20
C LEU A 230 -13.24 -9.79 -6.04
N SER A 231 -13.44 -9.01 -4.99
CA SER A 231 -14.64 -8.18 -4.78
C SER A 231 -14.23 -6.74 -4.52
N VAL A 232 -15.12 -5.77 -4.75
CA VAL A 232 -14.82 -4.34 -4.52
C VAL A 232 -15.84 -3.75 -3.57
N HIS A 233 -15.34 -3.17 -2.48
CA HIS A 233 -16.15 -2.38 -1.55
C HIS A 233 -15.32 -1.15 -1.19
N SER A 234 -15.56 -0.07 -1.92
CA SER A 234 -14.66 1.07 -1.98
C SER A 234 -15.42 2.38 -1.95
N GLU A 235 -14.81 3.45 -1.46
CA GLU A 235 -15.38 4.80 -1.61
C GLU A 235 -15.43 5.21 -3.10
N ILE A 236 -14.38 4.84 -3.85
CA ILE A 236 -14.17 5.24 -5.24
C ILE A 236 -13.87 4.02 -6.11
N ILE A 237 -14.41 4.03 -7.33
CA ILE A 237 -13.97 3.16 -8.43
C ILE A 237 -13.52 3.99 -9.64
N THR A 238 -12.68 3.37 -10.48
CA THR A 238 -12.10 3.96 -11.69
C THR A 238 -12.27 3.03 -12.89
N ASP A 239 -11.89 3.47 -14.10
CA ASP A 239 -11.88 2.65 -15.31
C ASP A 239 -11.18 1.29 -15.13
N THR A 240 -10.15 1.24 -14.29
CA THR A 240 -9.37 0.01 -14.05
C THR A 240 -10.17 -1.06 -13.31
N VAL A 241 -11.15 -0.68 -12.49
CA VAL A 241 -12.10 -1.63 -11.88
C VAL A 241 -12.98 -2.25 -12.96
N MET A 242 -13.48 -1.47 -13.91
CA MET A 242 -14.20 -1.99 -15.08
C MET A 242 -13.33 -2.96 -15.88
N ASP A 243 -12.05 -2.65 -16.07
CA ASP A 243 -11.13 -3.53 -16.80
C ASP A 243 -10.91 -4.87 -16.07
N LEU A 244 -10.83 -4.88 -14.74
CA LEU A 244 -10.76 -6.12 -13.92
C LEU A 244 -12.05 -6.93 -13.91
N ILE A 245 -13.23 -6.29 -14.03
CA ILE A 245 -14.50 -7.00 -14.22
C ILE A 245 -14.48 -7.70 -15.59
N ARG A 246 -14.10 -6.96 -16.64
CA ARG A 246 -14.03 -7.50 -18.01
C ARG A 246 -12.98 -8.60 -18.18
N GLY A 247 -11.88 -8.52 -17.42
CA GLY A 247 -10.84 -9.55 -17.39
C GLY A 247 -11.21 -10.80 -16.59
N GLY A 248 -12.28 -10.74 -15.79
CA GLY A 248 -12.77 -11.85 -14.97
C GLY A 248 -12.05 -12.00 -13.62
N GLU A 249 -11.15 -11.08 -13.27
CA GLU A 249 -10.57 -11.01 -11.93
C GLU A 249 -11.64 -10.70 -10.87
N ILE A 250 -12.64 -9.89 -11.23
CA ILE A 250 -13.87 -9.64 -10.47
C ILE A 250 -15.05 -10.31 -11.22
N PRO A 251 -15.53 -11.48 -10.77
CA PRO A 251 -16.65 -12.18 -11.41
C PRO A 251 -17.98 -11.43 -11.30
N ASP A 252 -18.89 -11.60 -12.28
CA ASP A 252 -20.21 -10.95 -12.32
C ASP A 252 -21.11 -11.22 -11.09
N GLY A 253 -20.85 -12.30 -10.34
CA GLY A 253 -21.56 -12.64 -9.11
C GLY A 253 -21.02 -11.96 -7.85
N ASN A 254 -19.84 -11.32 -7.93
CA ASN A 254 -19.24 -10.61 -6.81
C ASN A 254 -19.72 -9.17 -6.77
N THR A 255 -19.99 -8.67 -5.56
CA THR A 255 -20.54 -7.33 -5.36
C THR A 255 -19.46 -6.28 -5.59
N VAL A 256 -19.74 -5.33 -6.49
CA VAL A 256 -19.04 -4.04 -6.54
C VAL A 256 -19.93 -3.01 -5.85
N THR A 257 -19.52 -2.56 -4.67
CA THR A 257 -20.19 -1.47 -3.94
C THR A 257 -19.28 -0.26 -3.92
N THR A 258 -19.80 0.87 -4.39
CA THR A 258 -19.05 2.14 -4.44
C THR A 258 -19.92 3.34 -4.11
N SER A 259 -19.32 4.47 -3.75
CA SER A 259 -20.04 5.73 -3.55
C SER A 259 -19.75 6.76 -4.64
N LEU A 260 -18.55 6.73 -5.24
CA LEU A 260 -18.14 7.63 -6.31
C LEU A 260 -17.46 6.88 -7.46
N CYS A 261 -17.61 7.43 -8.66
CA CYS A 261 -16.93 6.97 -9.86
C CYS A 261 -16.10 8.11 -10.44
N ILE A 262 -14.79 7.90 -10.49
CA ILE A 262 -13.84 8.86 -11.03
C ILE A 262 -13.15 8.21 -12.22
N GLY A 263 -13.49 8.64 -13.42
CA GLY A 263 -13.03 7.97 -14.63
C GLY A 263 -13.39 8.71 -15.92
N THR A 264 -13.37 7.95 -17.01
CA THR A 264 -13.69 8.43 -18.36
C THR A 264 -15.10 8.03 -18.78
N GLU A 265 -15.51 8.51 -19.96
CA GLU A 265 -16.75 8.11 -20.61
C GLU A 265 -16.92 6.57 -20.70
N ARG A 266 -15.81 5.82 -20.81
CA ARG A 266 -15.85 4.35 -20.83
C ARG A 266 -16.49 3.77 -19.58
N LEU A 267 -16.10 4.28 -18.41
CA LEU A 267 -16.65 3.83 -17.14
C LEU A 267 -18.12 4.23 -17.04
N PHE A 268 -18.46 5.49 -17.37
CA PHE A 268 -19.83 5.99 -17.26
C PHE A 268 -20.81 5.15 -18.08
N ARG A 269 -20.47 4.87 -19.35
CA ARG A 269 -21.28 4.00 -20.22
C ARG A 269 -21.35 2.55 -19.73
N PHE A 270 -20.30 2.05 -19.07
CA PHE A 270 -20.29 0.70 -18.52
C PHE A 270 -21.21 0.54 -17.30
N MET A 271 -21.45 1.61 -16.55
CA MET A 271 -22.32 1.58 -15.38
C MET A 271 -23.81 1.78 -15.72
N ASP A 272 -24.10 2.40 -16.86
CA ASP A 272 -25.48 2.72 -17.25
C ASP A 272 -26.35 1.45 -17.30
N GLY A 273 -27.32 1.37 -16.39
CA GLY A 273 -28.20 0.20 -16.21
C GLY A 273 -27.52 -1.06 -15.68
N ASN A 274 -26.25 -0.99 -15.25
CA ASN A 274 -25.49 -2.16 -14.82
C ASN A 274 -25.79 -2.52 -13.36
N THR A 275 -26.51 -3.62 -13.14
CA THR A 275 -26.89 -4.10 -11.82
C THR A 275 -25.73 -4.76 -11.04
N GLY A 276 -24.59 -5.01 -11.68
CA GLY A 276 -23.39 -5.53 -11.02
C GLY A 276 -22.68 -4.48 -10.17
N ILE A 277 -22.99 -3.19 -10.36
CA ILE A 277 -22.44 -2.07 -9.60
C ILE A 277 -23.55 -1.47 -8.75
N THR A 278 -23.36 -1.50 -7.43
CA THR A 278 -24.26 -0.85 -6.47
C THR A 278 -23.67 0.48 -6.04
N MET A 279 -24.38 1.58 -6.33
CA MET A 279 -24.03 2.89 -5.80
C MET A 279 -24.65 3.06 -4.41
N ALA A 280 -23.83 3.38 -3.42
CA ALA A 280 -24.22 3.46 -2.02
C ALA A 280 -23.74 4.79 -1.40
N SER A 281 -24.46 5.28 -0.40
CA SER A 281 -24.04 6.41 0.43
C SER A 281 -22.74 6.12 1.17
N LEU A 282 -22.00 7.18 1.51
CA LEU A 282 -20.78 7.03 2.29
C LEU A 282 -21.03 6.35 3.64
N ALA A 283 -22.12 6.68 4.34
CA ALA A 283 -22.51 5.98 5.55
C ALA A 283 -22.62 4.45 5.37
N SER A 284 -23.14 3.97 4.23
CA SER A 284 -23.26 2.54 3.92
C SER A 284 -21.91 1.91 3.53
N VAL A 285 -21.09 2.61 2.74
CA VAL A 285 -19.76 2.12 2.35
C VAL A 285 -18.81 2.09 3.56
N GLY A 286 -18.87 3.11 4.41
CA GLY A 286 -18.12 3.24 5.65
C GLY A 286 -18.68 2.44 6.81
N ASP A 287 -19.83 1.75 6.68
CA ASP A 287 -20.44 1.04 7.80
C ASP A 287 -19.49 -0.05 8.36
N PRO A 288 -19.09 0.03 9.65
CA PRO A 288 -18.17 -0.93 10.24
C PRO A 288 -18.67 -2.38 10.17
N GLN A 289 -19.97 -2.63 10.35
CA GLN A 289 -20.49 -4.00 10.31
C GLN A 289 -20.38 -4.61 8.91
N THR A 290 -20.68 -3.80 7.90
CA THR A 290 -20.55 -4.16 6.49
C THR A 290 -19.10 -4.46 6.13
N ILE A 291 -18.14 -3.62 6.55
CA ILE A 291 -16.71 -3.86 6.28
C ILE A 291 -16.21 -5.13 6.98
N LEU A 292 -16.58 -5.34 8.25
CA LEU A 292 -16.17 -6.52 9.01
C LEU A 292 -16.72 -7.84 8.44
N SER A 293 -17.81 -7.80 7.68
CA SER A 293 -18.36 -8.97 7.00
C SER A 293 -17.56 -9.40 5.75
N LYS A 294 -16.58 -8.61 5.32
CA LYS A 294 -15.84 -8.80 4.06
C LYS A 294 -14.43 -9.31 4.33
N GLU A 295 -14.26 -10.61 4.54
CA GLU A 295 -12.95 -11.19 4.87
C GLU A 295 -12.31 -11.91 3.67
N PRO A 296 -11.04 -11.62 3.30
CA PRO A 296 -10.17 -10.55 3.82
C PRO A 296 -10.48 -9.19 3.18
N PHE A 297 -10.40 -8.12 3.99
CA PHE A 297 -10.57 -6.73 3.53
C PHE A 297 -9.21 -6.04 3.39
N VAL A 298 -8.91 -5.52 2.20
CA VAL A 298 -7.62 -4.87 1.90
C VAL A 298 -7.85 -3.41 1.49
N ALA A 299 -7.30 -2.47 2.26
CA ALA A 299 -7.37 -1.04 1.97
C ALA A 299 -6.05 -0.55 1.37
N ILE A 300 -6.10 0.01 0.16
CA ILE A 300 -4.93 0.48 -0.59
C ILE A 300 -5.00 2.00 -0.70
N ASN A 301 -4.11 2.67 0.02
CA ASN A 301 -4.10 4.12 0.16
C ASN A 301 -2.72 4.73 -0.14
N GLY A 302 -2.72 6.01 -0.52
CA GLY A 302 -1.51 6.77 -0.83
C GLY A 302 -0.97 7.56 0.36
N ALA A 303 0.30 7.98 0.27
CA ALA A 303 0.88 8.99 1.16
C ALA A 303 1.87 9.91 0.44
N VAL A 304 2.05 11.12 0.99
CA VAL A 304 3.02 12.12 0.52
C VAL A 304 4.35 12.01 1.24
N GLU A 305 4.35 11.72 2.54
CA GLU A 305 5.55 11.37 3.30
C GLU A 305 5.17 10.33 4.36
N ILE A 306 6.19 9.58 4.81
CA ILE A 306 6.11 8.74 5.99
C ILE A 306 7.34 8.95 6.86
N ASP A 307 7.14 9.14 8.17
CA ASP A 307 8.27 9.27 9.10
C ASP A 307 8.79 7.91 9.59
N LEU A 308 9.98 7.88 10.22
CA LEU A 308 10.59 6.63 10.72
C LEU A 308 9.81 5.93 11.84
N THR A 309 8.78 6.59 12.39
CA THR A 309 7.88 5.98 13.37
C THR A 309 6.67 5.29 12.72
N GLY A 310 6.46 5.52 11.42
CA GLY A 310 5.36 4.99 10.63
C GLY A 310 4.15 5.91 10.51
N GLN A 311 4.26 7.20 10.87
CA GLN A 311 3.18 8.16 10.63
C GLN A 311 3.18 8.56 9.16
N SER A 312 2.01 8.56 8.52
CA SER A 312 1.87 9.03 7.14
C SER A 312 1.03 10.30 7.06
N CYS A 313 1.36 11.15 6.08
CA CYS A 313 0.61 12.36 5.78
C CYS A 313 0.14 12.39 4.33
N VAL A 314 -0.95 13.11 4.09
CA VAL A 314 -1.44 13.45 2.75
C VAL A 314 -1.43 14.98 2.59
N SER A 315 -0.22 15.54 2.51
CA SER A 315 0.10 16.97 2.35
C SER A 315 -0.40 17.96 3.42
N LEU A 316 0.35 19.06 3.55
CA LEU A 316 0.03 20.43 4.00
C LEU A 316 1.35 21.21 3.85
N GLY A 317 1.59 21.82 2.68
CA GLY A 317 2.87 22.49 2.37
C GLY A 317 3.07 22.78 0.88
N GLU A 318 4.21 23.39 0.50
CA GLU A 318 4.57 23.72 -0.90
C GLU A 318 4.74 22.47 -1.80
N ARG A 319 4.73 21.28 -1.20
CA ARG A 319 5.18 20.01 -1.80
C ARG A 319 4.04 19.05 -2.20
N GLY A 320 2.77 19.43 -2.01
CA GLY A 320 1.65 18.57 -2.38
C GLY A 320 0.49 19.34 -3.02
N GLY A 321 0.08 18.90 -4.20
CA GLY A 321 -1.05 19.45 -4.95
C GLY A 321 -2.42 18.91 -4.53
N HIS A 322 -2.50 18.10 -3.47
CA HIS A 322 -3.75 17.53 -2.96
C HIS A 322 -3.80 17.61 -1.44
N LEU A 323 -4.96 17.87 -0.84
CA LEU A 323 -5.21 17.81 0.61
C LEU A 323 -6.54 17.12 0.89
N GLY A 324 -6.65 16.43 2.03
CA GLY A 324 -7.88 15.79 2.47
C GLY A 324 -7.75 14.26 2.53
N THR A 325 -8.44 13.67 3.50
CA THR A 325 -8.25 12.25 3.86
C THR A 325 -9.25 11.33 3.22
N LEU A 326 -10.41 11.86 2.83
CA LEU A 326 -11.59 11.06 2.51
C LEU A 326 -11.81 9.99 3.61
N GLY A 327 -12.20 8.76 3.25
CA GLY A 327 -12.31 7.63 4.17
C GLY A 327 -11.00 6.92 4.54
N GLN A 328 -9.82 7.35 4.07
CA GLN A 328 -8.56 6.60 4.23
C GLN A 328 -8.26 6.16 5.69
N PRO A 329 -8.29 7.05 6.71
CA PRO A 329 -8.04 6.65 8.10
C PRO A 329 -9.00 5.58 8.59
N HIS A 330 -10.27 5.70 8.19
CA HIS A 330 -11.34 4.79 8.59
C HIS A 330 -11.12 3.40 8.00
N PHE A 331 -10.95 3.28 6.68
CA PHE A 331 -10.70 1.98 6.06
C PHE A 331 -9.40 1.34 6.56
N ASN A 332 -8.33 2.12 6.74
CA ASN A 332 -7.09 1.62 7.35
C ASN A 332 -7.34 1.01 8.73
N ARG A 333 -8.07 1.71 9.59
CA ARG A 333 -8.43 1.20 10.92
C ARG A 333 -9.26 -0.08 10.83
N MET A 334 -10.26 -0.11 9.94
CA MET A 334 -11.16 -1.24 9.81
C MET A 334 -10.46 -2.52 9.32
N THR A 335 -9.47 -2.42 8.42
CA THR A 335 -8.71 -3.60 7.98
C THR A 335 -8.04 -4.35 9.13
N GLN A 336 -7.62 -3.64 10.19
CA GLN A 336 -6.98 -4.27 11.36
C GLN A 336 -7.95 -5.12 12.18
N LEU A 337 -9.26 -4.93 11.98
CA LEU A 337 -10.32 -5.64 12.68
C LEU A 337 -10.88 -6.82 11.88
N THR A 338 -10.56 -6.90 10.59
CA THR A 338 -10.98 -7.98 9.68
C THR A 338 -9.95 -9.11 9.68
N ARG A 339 -10.37 -10.38 9.69
CA ARG A 339 -9.45 -11.50 9.58
C ARG A 339 -8.71 -11.47 8.23
N GLY A 340 -7.38 -11.55 8.28
CA GLY A 340 -6.53 -11.47 7.09
C GLY A 340 -6.52 -10.09 6.42
N GLY A 341 -7.10 -9.07 7.06
CA GLY A 341 -7.16 -7.72 6.51
C GLY A 341 -5.80 -7.05 6.46
N LYS A 342 -5.61 -6.18 5.46
CA LYS A 342 -4.33 -5.49 5.20
C LYS A 342 -4.57 -4.02 4.91
N ALA A 343 -4.11 -3.13 5.80
CA ALA A 343 -3.93 -1.72 5.49
C ALA A 343 -2.62 -1.53 4.72
N ILE A 344 -2.67 -0.90 3.56
CA ILE A 344 -1.51 -0.66 2.69
C ILE A 344 -1.38 0.85 2.46
N ILE A 345 -0.24 1.42 2.87
CA ILE A 345 0.19 2.77 2.51
C ILE A 345 1.28 2.69 1.45
N ALA A 346 0.99 3.16 0.25
CA ALA A 346 1.90 3.12 -0.88
C ALA A 346 2.36 4.53 -1.27
N LEU A 347 3.66 4.70 -1.49
CA LEU A 347 4.27 5.96 -1.90
C LEU A 347 5.56 5.71 -2.69
N ARG A 348 5.92 6.64 -3.58
CA ARG A 348 7.29 6.66 -4.12
C ARG A 348 8.26 6.92 -3.00
N SER A 349 9.44 6.30 -3.04
CA SER A 349 10.48 6.54 -2.03
C SER A 349 11.11 7.94 -2.13
N THR A 350 10.94 8.62 -3.28
CA THR A 350 11.39 9.99 -3.53
C THR A 350 10.35 10.86 -4.26
N SER A 351 10.61 12.16 -4.38
CA SER A 351 9.99 13.03 -5.39
C SER A 351 10.24 12.51 -6.82
N ARG A 352 9.48 13.02 -7.79
CA ARG A 352 9.55 12.56 -9.20
C ARG A 352 10.93 12.73 -9.83
N ASP A 353 11.66 13.76 -9.43
CA ASP A 353 13.02 14.09 -9.86
C ASP A 353 14.11 13.41 -8.99
N GLY A 354 13.73 12.60 -7.99
CA GLY A 354 14.67 11.91 -7.11
C GLY A 354 15.45 12.82 -6.15
N SER A 355 15.08 14.11 -6.04
CA SER A 355 15.83 15.10 -5.25
C SER A 355 15.46 15.10 -3.77
N ILE A 356 14.25 14.65 -3.41
CA ILE A 356 13.71 14.66 -2.04
C ILE A 356 13.27 13.25 -1.64
N SER A 357 13.69 12.79 -0.46
CA SER A 357 13.19 11.53 0.13
C SER A 357 11.76 11.69 0.65
N ARG A 358 10.93 10.66 0.46
CA ARG A 358 9.55 10.59 0.96
C ARG A 358 9.43 9.75 2.23
N ILE A 359 10.44 8.92 2.51
CA ILE A 359 10.69 8.36 3.83
C ILE A 359 11.60 9.35 4.56
N VAL A 360 11.14 9.89 5.67
CA VAL A 360 11.79 10.98 6.38
C VAL A 360 12.03 10.64 7.85
N PRO A 361 13.05 11.20 8.50
CA PRO A 361 13.26 11.00 9.94
C PRO A 361 12.11 11.54 10.78
N ARG A 362 11.63 12.72 10.39
CA ARG A 362 10.49 13.47 10.93
C ARG A 362 9.88 14.24 9.77
N PHE A 363 8.60 14.55 9.84
CA PHE A 363 7.94 15.34 8.79
C PHE A 363 8.69 16.63 8.50
N THR A 364 8.85 16.91 7.20
CA THR A 364 9.65 18.04 6.71
C THR A 364 9.04 19.39 7.09
N GLU A 365 7.72 19.44 7.26
CA GLU A 365 6.98 20.63 7.67
C GLU A 365 6.11 20.34 8.90
N SER A 366 6.13 21.27 9.87
CA SER A 366 5.32 21.16 11.10
C SER A 366 3.82 21.27 10.88
N ARG A 367 3.39 21.69 9.68
CA ARG A 367 1.99 21.82 9.29
C ARG A 367 1.43 20.55 8.65
N MET A 368 2.24 19.51 8.43
CA MET A 368 1.77 18.27 7.80
C MET A 368 0.60 17.64 8.54
N GLY A 369 -0.51 17.42 7.83
CA GLY A 369 -1.68 16.72 8.36
C GLY A 369 -1.38 15.24 8.46
N ILE A 370 -1.23 14.73 9.69
CA ILE A 370 -1.05 13.30 9.95
C ILE A 370 -2.39 12.61 9.76
N ILE A 371 -2.45 11.67 8.83
CA ILE A 371 -3.69 11.01 8.41
C ILE A 371 -3.73 9.58 8.92
N THR A 372 -2.66 8.83 8.68
CA THR A 372 -2.50 7.51 9.29
C THR A 372 -1.48 7.64 10.42
N THR A 373 -1.93 7.39 11.63
CA THR A 373 -1.13 7.49 12.84
C THR A 373 -0.24 6.24 13.00
N GLN A 374 0.68 6.29 13.97
CA GLN A 374 1.51 5.13 14.32
C GLN A 374 0.69 3.91 14.76
N THR A 375 -0.55 4.09 15.23
CA THR A 375 -1.41 2.99 15.71
C THR A 375 -2.12 2.29 14.57
N ASP A 376 -2.44 3.01 13.50
CA ASP A 376 -3.28 2.52 12.41
C ASP A 376 -2.47 2.08 11.18
N ILE A 377 -1.16 2.31 11.20
CA ILE A 377 -0.27 1.89 10.12
C ILE A 377 -0.14 0.36 10.05
N GLY A 378 -0.27 -0.17 8.83
CA GLY A 378 -0.07 -1.59 8.52
C GLY A 378 1.16 -1.79 7.64
N HIS A 379 0.92 -2.11 6.38
CA HIS A 379 1.95 -2.26 5.37
C HIS A 379 2.35 -0.92 4.76
N VAL A 380 3.64 -0.76 4.47
CA VAL A 380 4.19 0.36 3.73
C VAL A 380 4.89 -0.17 2.49
N VAL A 381 4.64 0.45 1.34
CA VAL A 381 5.12 -0.01 0.03
C VAL A 381 5.78 1.13 -0.73
N THR A 382 6.99 0.87 -1.24
CA THR A 382 7.67 1.72 -2.22
C THR A 382 8.11 0.87 -3.41
N GLU A 383 8.73 1.48 -4.42
CA GLU A 383 9.32 0.77 -5.55
C GLU A 383 10.42 -0.23 -5.16
N TYR A 384 10.98 -0.08 -3.95
CA TYR A 384 12.04 -0.92 -3.39
C TYR A 384 11.55 -2.14 -2.59
N GLY A 385 10.25 -2.21 -2.28
CA GLY A 385 9.67 -3.36 -1.57
C GLY A 385 8.49 -2.98 -0.70
N SER A 386 8.06 -3.95 0.13
CA SER A 386 7.01 -3.76 1.12
C SER A 386 7.44 -4.25 2.49
N VAL A 387 6.98 -3.56 3.53
CA VAL A 387 7.23 -3.93 4.94
C VAL A 387 5.94 -3.85 5.73
N ASN A 388 5.77 -4.72 6.71
CA ASN A 388 4.66 -4.65 7.67
C ASN A 388 5.14 -4.00 8.97
N LEU A 389 4.49 -2.91 9.41
CA LEU A 389 4.83 -2.17 10.64
C LEU A 389 3.93 -2.51 11.82
N PHE A 390 2.87 -3.30 11.61
CA PHE A 390 1.95 -3.71 12.66
C PHE A 390 2.69 -4.50 13.75
N GLY A 391 2.45 -4.15 15.02
CA GLY A 391 3.08 -4.79 16.19
C GLY A 391 4.58 -4.51 16.40
N LYS A 392 5.23 -3.75 15.50
CA LYS A 392 6.67 -3.45 15.60
C LYS A 392 6.98 -2.24 16.46
N SER A 393 8.09 -2.31 17.21
CA SER A 393 8.68 -1.19 17.95
C SER A 393 9.20 -0.10 17.01
N ILE A 394 9.42 1.12 17.53
CA ILE A 394 9.99 2.22 16.73
C ILE A 394 11.36 1.86 16.12
N ARG A 395 12.19 1.10 16.86
CA ARG A 395 13.47 0.58 16.34
C ARG A 395 13.26 -0.28 15.10
N GLU A 396 12.37 -1.26 15.19
CA GLU A 396 12.07 -2.17 14.09
C GLU A 396 11.43 -1.43 12.91
N ARG A 397 10.50 -0.50 13.17
CA ARG A 397 9.88 0.32 12.12
C ARG A 397 10.89 1.17 11.38
N ALA A 398 11.81 1.82 12.10
CA ALA A 398 12.87 2.62 11.48
C ALA A 398 13.74 1.73 10.58
N LEU A 399 14.16 0.56 11.04
CA LEU A 399 14.94 -0.39 10.23
C LEU A 399 14.18 -0.81 8.95
N GLU A 400 12.92 -1.25 9.09
CA GLU A 400 12.08 -1.65 7.95
C GLU A 400 11.92 -0.54 6.92
N LEU A 401 11.54 0.66 7.37
CA LEU A 401 11.34 1.80 6.48
C LEU A 401 12.62 2.19 5.74
N ILE A 402 13.78 2.12 6.39
CA ILE A 402 15.07 2.38 5.73
C ILE A 402 15.35 1.34 4.64
N THR A 403 14.98 0.07 4.82
CA THR A 403 15.20 -0.97 3.79
C THR A 403 14.41 -0.74 2.50
N ILE A 404 13.26 -0.05 2.58
CA ILE A 404 12.45 0.31 1.41
C ILE A 404 12.60 1.79 1.01
N ALA A 405 13.56 2.51 1.59
CA ALA A 405 13.94 3.84 1.13
C ALA A 405 14.86 3.75 -0.10
N HIS A 406 14.90 4.83 -0.88
CA HIS A 406 15.83 4.95 -1.99
C HIS A 406 17.29 4.80 -1.49
N PRO A 407 18.15 4.03 -2.18
CA PRO A 407 19.52 3.74 -1.75
C PRO A 407 20.33 5.00 -1.37
N LYS A 408 20.20 6.07 -2.17
CA LYS A 408 20.77 7.40 -1.94
C LYS A 408 20.53 7.97 -0.52
N TYR A 409 19.39 7.68 0.10
CA TYR A 409 18.98 8.28 1.38
C TYR A 409 19.12 7.31 2.57
N ARG A 410 19.40 6.02 2.36
CA ARG A 410 19.45 5.02 3.44
C ARG A 410 20.49 5.35 4.51
N SER A 411 21.70 5.74 4.12
CA SER A 411 22.76 6.11 5.07
C SER A 411 22.39 7.36 5.89
N TRP A 412 21.78 8.36 5.26
CA TRP A 412 21.31 9.55 5.95
C TRP A 412 20.20 9.22 6.96
N LEU A 413 19.22 8.39 6.57
CA LEU A 413 18.14 7.96 7.46
C LEU A 413 18.67 7.14 8.64
N LEU A 414 19.64 6.25 8.41
CA LEU A 414 20.29 5.45 9.47
C LEU A 414 20.95 6.36 10.51
N GLU A 415 21.76 7.31 10.08
CA GLU A 415 22.46 8.22 10.98
C GLU A 415 21.50 9.13 11.75
N GLU A 416 20.43 9.59 11.10
CA GLU A 416 19.42 10.39 11.77
C GLU A 416 18.61 9.57 12.79
N ALA A 417 18.28 8.31 12.47
CA ALA A 417 17.63 7.40 13.40
C ALA A 417 18.50 7.10 14.64
N LYS A 418 19.81 6.98 14.47
CA LYS A 418 20.78 6.88 15.58
C LYS A 418 20.85 8.16 16.39
N ARG A 419 20.88 9.33 15.73
CA ARG A 419 20.87 10.66 16.39
C ARG A 419 19.62 10.86 17.25
N MET A 420 18.49 10.33 16.79
CA MET A 420 17.21 10.35 17.50
C MET A 420 17.07 9.25 18.58
N ASN A 421 18.09 8.39 18.74
CA ASN A 421 18.08 7.23 19.64
C ASN A 421 16.98 6.20 19.34
N TYR A 422 16.56 6.08 18.09
CA TYR A 422 15.67 4.99 17.65
C TYR A 422 16.44 3.69 17.43
N LEU A 423 17.72 3.78 17.05
CA LEU A 423 18.60 2.66 16.75
C LEU A 423 19.81 2.64 17.68
N PHE A 424 20.44 1.47 17.81
CA PHE A 424 21.74 1.36 18.46
C PHE A 424 22.80 2.16 17.69
N GLN A 425 23.78 2.73 18.39
CA GLN A 425 24.83 3.53 17.75
C GLN A 425 25.72 2.67 16.82
N ASP A 426 25.86 1.37 17.13
CA ASP A 426 26.56 0.37 16.33
C ASP A 426 25.65 -0.38 15.34
N GLN A 427 24.41 0.09 15.14
CA GLN A 427 23.50 -0.46 14.14
C GLN A 427 24.09 -0.25 12.73
N VAL A 428 24.09 -1.33 11.94
CA VAL A 428 24.43 -1.32 10.51
C VAL A 428 23.23 -1.75 9.68
N MET A 429 23.24 -1.37 8.41
CA MET A 429 22.25 -1.73 7.40
C MET A 429 22.91 -2.55 6.30
N PRO A 430 22.11 -3.30 5.51
CA PRO A 430 22.64 -3.97 4.34
C PRO A 430 23.02 -2.94 3.28
N PRO A 431 23.85 -3.31 2.29
CA PRO A 431 24.20 -2.45 1.17
C PRO A 431 22.96 -1.84 0.49
N GLY A 432 23.10 -0.64 -0.08
CA GLY A 432 21.97 0.10 -0.65
C GLY A 432 21.31 -0.61 -1.83
N ASP A 433 22.06 -1.45 -2.56
CA ASP A 433 21.62 -2.30 -3.66
C ASP A 433 21.03 -3.65 -3.21
N ALA A 434 21.10 -3.99 -1.93
CA ALA A 434 20.45 -5.18 -1.39
C ALA A 434 18.92 -5.00 -1.41
N LEU A 435 18.27 -5.61 -2.39
CA LEU A 435 16.81 -5.68 -2.50
C LEU A 435 16.33 -7.01 -1.93
N TYR A 436 15.23 -6.96 -1.18
CA TYR A 436 14.65 -8.15 -0.57
C TYR A 436 14.21 -9.17 -1.65
N PRO A 437 14.76 -10.40 -1.68
CA PRO A 437 14.51 -11.35 -2.75
C PRO A 437 13.21 -12.14 -2.53
N ALA A 438 12.08 -11.45 -2.71
CA ALA A 438 10.74 -11.98 -2.44
C ALA A 438 10.39 -13.25 -3.24
N GLN A 439 11.10 -13.55 -4.34
CA GLN A 439 10.90 -14.79 -5.11
C GLN A 439 11.17 -16.08 -4.32
N TYR A 440 11.90 -15.99 -3.21
CA TYR A 440 12.16 -17.14 -2.34
C TYR A 440 11.09 -17.35 -1.26
N GLU A 441 10.08 -16.48 -1.19
CA GLU A 441 8.96 -16.64 -0.26
C GLU A 441 7.95 -17.70 -0.73
N HIS A 442 7.69 -18.71 0.09
CA HIS A 442 6.65 -19.71 -0.19
C HIS A 442 6.21 -20.45 1.08
N LEU A 443 4.96 -20.93 1.06
CA LEU A 443 4.43 -21.84 2.08
C LEU A 443 4.84 -23.28 1.76
N GLN A 444 5.28 -24.01 2.78
CA GLN A 444 5.61 -25.41 2.70
C GLN A 444 5.05 -26.16 3.91
N VAL A 445 4.47 -27.34 3.68
CA VAL A 445 3.92 -28.17 4.75
C VAL A 445 4.97 -29.15 5.26
N PHE A 446 5.14 -29.21 6.58
CA PHE A 446 5.98 -30.18 7.27
C PHE A 446 5.16 -30.88 8.36
N SER A 447 5.03 -32.20 8.28
CA SER A 447 4.25 -33.01 9.25
C SER A 447 2.84 -32.45 9.51
N GLY A 448 2.16 -31.96 8.46
CA GLY A 448 0.80 -31.42 8.55
C GLY A 448 0.71 -29.97 9.07
N LYS A 449 1.83 -29.30 9.32
CA LYS A 449 1.87 -27.88 9.72
C LYS A 449 2.41 -27.02 8.58
N GLU A 450 1.76 -25.90 8.32
CA GLU A 450 2.23 -24.90 7.36
C GLU A 450 3.39 -24.08 7.94
N VAL A 451 4.41 -23.85 7.12
CA VAL A 451 5.61 -23.09 7.45
C VAL A 451 5.88 -22.12 6.31
N LEU A 452 5.99 -20.83 6.61
CA LEU A 452 6.41 -19.81 5.65
C LEU A 452 7.94 -19.80 5.60
N LEU A 453 8.50 -20.13 4.43
CA LEU A 453 9.90 -19.90 4.15
C LEU A 453 10.06 -18.54 3.49
N ARG A 454 10.99 -17.73 3.98
CA ARG A 454 11.30 -16.41 3.42
C ARG A 454 12.74 -16.00 3.68
N PRO A 455 13.31 -15.07 2.90
CA PRO A 455 14.58 -14.43 3.25
C PRO A 455 14.51 -13.76 4.64
N VAL A 456 15.65 -13.75 5.33
CA VAL A 456 15.80 -13.04 6.60
C VAL A 456 15.63 -11.54 6.41
N ARG A 457 15.02 -10.87 7.38
CA ARG A 457 14.88 -9.41 7.45
C ARG A 457 15.76 -8.90 8.57
N ILE A 458 16.23 -7.66 8.46
CA ILE A 458 17.06 -7.03 9.48
C ILE A 458 16.40 -6.97 10.88
N THR A 459 15.07 -6.99 10.93
CA THR A 459 14.28 -6.99 12.17
C THR A 459 14.12 -8.38 12.80
N ASP A 460 14.53 -9.46 12.12
CA ASP A 460 14.46 -10.82 12.64
C ASP A 460 15.48 -11.08 13.77
N GLU A 461 16.32 -10.09 14.11
CA GLU A 461 17.40 -10.21 15.11
C GLU A 461 16.91 -10.88 16.41
N ARG A 462 15.77 -10.44 16.94
CA ARG A 462 15.23 -10.99 18.19
C ARG A 462 14.69 -12.41 18.01
N ALA A 463 14.08 -12.69 16.86
CA ALA A 463 13.56 -14.02 16.56
C ALA A 463 14.69 -15.03 16.38
N VAL A 464 15.79 -14.64 15.72
CA VAL A 464 17.02 -15.44 15.61
C VAL A 464 17.65 -15.68 16.99
N GLN A 465 17.69 -14.67 17.86
CA GLN A 465 18.13 -14.85 19.25
C GLN A 465 17.24 -15.85 20.01
N ASN A 466 15.92 -15.75 19.89
CA ASN A 466 14.99 -16.67 20.55
C ASN A 466 15.22 -18.12 20.07
N LEU A 467 15.42 -18.31 18.75
CA LEU A 467 15.79 -19.60 18.18
C LEU A 467 17.13 -20.09 18.77
N PHE A 468 18.16 -19.25 18.82
CA PHE A 468 19.44 -19.59 19.46
C PHE A 468 19.26 -20.03 20.92
N TYR A 469 18.47 -19.32 21.72
CA TYR A 469 18.25 -19.65 23.13
C TYR A 469 17.44 -20.93 23.35
N SER A 470 16.67 -21.38 22.35
CA SER A 470 15.96 -22.67 22.39
C SER A 470 16.88 -23.90 22.25
N LEU A 471 18.10 -23.70 21.75
CA LEU A 471 19.06 -24.78 21.50
C LEU A 471 19.80 -25.21 22.78
N SER A 472 20.13 -26.50 22.85
CA SER A 472 21.06 -27.05 23.85
C SER A 472 22.48 -26.51 23.69
N SER A 473 23.32 -26.65 24.72
CA SER A 473 24.73 -26.25 24.68
C SER A 473 25.50 -26.95 23.55
N ASP A 474 25.21 -28.23 23.32
CA ASP A 474 25.87 -29.03 22.28
C ASP A 474 25.45 -28.57 20.88
N GLU A 475 24.16 -28.27 20.67
CA GLU A 475 23.67 -27.72 19.40
C GLU A 475 24.26 -26.35 19.09
N LYS A 476 24.42 -25.49 20.10
CA LYS A 476 25.11 -24.20 19.97
C LYS A 476 26.58 -24.41 19.60
N PHE A 477 27.26 -25.33 20.28
CA PHE A 477 28.65 -25.66 19.97
C PHE A 477 28.79 -26.21 18.55
N HIS A 478 27.94 -27.15 18.13
CA HIS A 478 27.93 -27.69 16.76
C HIS A 478 27.69 -26.62 15.69
N ARG A 479 26.94 -25.55 16.00
CA ARG A 479 26.65 -24.47 15.05
C ARG A 479 27.77 -23.44 14.93
N PHE A 480 28.40 -23.08 16.04
CA PHE A 480 29.35 -21.95 16.09
C PHE A 480 30.80 -22.37 16.34
N HIS A 481 31.04 -23.64 16.66
CA HIS A 481 32.34 -24.22 17.03
C HIS A 481 33.00 -23.53 18.24
N VAL A 482 32.21 -22.81 19.02
CA VAL A 482 32.59 -22.15 20.26
C VAL A 482 31.45 -22.28 21.27
N HIS A 483 31.78 -22.41 22.55
CA HIS A 483 30.78 -22.44 23.61
C HIS A 483 30.22 -21.03 23.84
N LEU A 484 29.02 -20.79 23.31
CA LEU A 484 28.28 -19.54 23.47
C LEU A 484 27.10 -19.72 24.42
N THR A 485 27.02 -18.85 25.42
CA THR A 485 25.88 -18.77 26.35
C THR A 485 24.89 -17.68 25.96
N SER A 486 25.35 -16.66 25.23
CA SER A 486 24.58 -15.52 24.76
C SER A 486 24.88 -15.19 23.31
N LEU A 487 23.89 -14.63 22.63
CA LEU A 487 24.02 -14.06 21.29
C LEU A 487 23.71 -12.56 21.39
N HIS A 488 24.75 -11.75 21.54
CA HIS A 488 24.61 -10.29 21.73
C HIS A 488 24.21 -9.59 20.44
N HIS A 489 23.70 -8.35 20.54
CA HIS A 489 23.25 -7.53 19.40
C HIS A 489 24.23 -7.54 18.23
N LYS A 490 25.50 -7.25 18.49
CA LYS A 490 26.56 -7.20 17.47
C LYS A 490 26.72 -8.52 16.68
N GLN A 491 26.51 -9.67 17.33
CA GLN A 491 26.59 -10.99 16.71
C GLN A 491 25.29 -11.33 15.97
N ALA A 492 24.14 -11.11 16.61
CA ALA A 492 22.82 -11.36 16.01
C ALA A 492 22.58 -10.50 14.77
N GLN A 493 23.00 -9.23 14.80
CA GLN A 493 22.92 -8.30 13.67
C GLN A 493 23.66 -8.84 12.44
N GLN A 494 24.83 -9.46 12.59
CA GLN A 494 25.58 -10.05 11.47
C GLN A 494 24.83 -11.21 10.81
N MET A 495 23.95 -11.89 11.55
CA MET A 495 23.14 -13.00 11.04
C MET A 495 21.86 -12.54 10.32
N VAL A 496 21.46 -11.28 10.45
CA VAL A 496 20.26 -10.76 9.79
C VAL A 496 20.57 -9.67 8.76
N ASN A 497 21.82 -9.22 8.73
CA ASN A 497 22.30 -8.22 7.79
C ASN A 497 22.90 -8.89 6.54
N CYS A 498 22.03 -9.36 5.65
CA CYS A 498 22.39 -10.03 4.40
C CYS A 498 22.37 -9.04 3.21
N ASP A 499 23.35 -9.15 2.32
CA ASP A 499 23.38 -8.43 1.03
C ASP A 499 22.63 -9.19 -0.09
N TYR A 500 22.25 -10.44 0.18
CA TYR A 500 21.56 -11.37 -0.72
C TYR A 500 22.35 -11.74 -1.99
N HIS A 501 23.65 -11.43 -2.06
CA HIS A 501 24.54 -11.85 -3.14
C HIS A 501 25.65 -12.77 -2.61
N ASP A 502 26.50 -12.23 -1.74
CA ASP A 502 27.59 -12.97 -1.10
C ASP A 502 27.12 -13.59 0.23
N SER A 503 26.07 -13.06 0.84
CA SER A 503 25.48 -13.58 2.08
C SER A 503 23.94 -13.58 1.99
N LEU A 504 23.33 -14.76 2.11
CA LEU A 504 21.88 -14.94 2.11
C LEU A 504 21.46 -15.88 3.23
N ALA A 505 20.33 -15.56 3.88
CA ALA A 505 19.70 -16.46 4.83
C ALA A 505 18.21 -16.64 4.53
N LEU A 506 17.74 -17.88 4.66
CA LEU A 506 16.33 -18.22 4.70
C LEU A 506 15.91 -18.55 6.13
N VAL A 507 14.77 -18.00 6.54
CA VAL A 507 14.13 -18.32 7.82
C VAL A 507 12.86 -19.12 7.57
N ALA A 508 12.54 -19.99 8.52
CA ALA A 508 11.27 -20.71 8.57
C ALA A 508 10.42 -20.12 9.69
N GLU A 509 9.30 -19.52 9.33
CA GLU A 509 8.35 -18.88 10.23
C GLU A 509 7.06 -19.71 10.35
N VAL A 510 6.55 -19.82 11.56
CA VAL A 510 5.26 -20.47 11.84
C VAL A 510 4.35 -19.51 12.58
N GLU A 511 3.06 -19.60 12.27
CA GLU A 511 2.03 -18.78 12.87
C GLU A 511 1.14 -19.67 13.75
N GLU A 512 1.22 -19.47 15.07
CA GLU A 512 0.37 -20.14 16.06
C GLU A 512 -0.54 -19.08 16.70
N GLY A 513 -1.83 -19.10 16.33
CA GLY A 513 -2.78 -18.05 16.72
C GLY A 513 -2.40 -16.70 16.11
N GLN A 514 -2.09 -15.71 16.95
CA GLN A 514 -1.58 -14.40 16.52
C GLN A 514 -0.06 -14.27 16.68
N THR A 515 0.64 -15.34 17.06
CA THR A 515 2.08 -15.30 17.32
C THR A 515 2.86 -15.90 16.17
N LYS A 516 3.83 -15.14 15.66
CA LYS A 516 4.81 -15.59 14.67
C LYS A 516 6.11 -15.95 15.37
N SER A 517 6.68 -17.09 15.03
CA SER A 517 7.96 -17.52 15.58
C SER A 517 8.85 -18.15 14.51
N LEU A 518 10.16 -17.87 14.59
CA LEU A 518 11.13 -18.53 13.72
C LEU A 518 11.53 -19.87 14.31
N VAL A 519 11.37 -20.92 13.51
CA VAL A 519 11.65 -22.31 13.88
C VAL A 519 12.89 -22.86 13.20
N ALA A 520 13.42 -22.18 12.19
CA ALA A 520 14.72 -22.48 11.62
C ALA A 520 15.31 -21.25 10.92
N ILE A 521 16.63 -21.27 10.75
CA ILE A 521 17.37 -20.36 9.88
C ILE A 521 18.51 -21.12 9.20
N ALA A 522 18.67 -20.93 7.90
CA ALA A 522 19.76 -21.47 7.11
C ALA A 522 20.48 -20.34 6.37
N HIS A 523 21.81 -20.36 6.37
CA HIS A 523 22.66 -19.36 5.76
C HIS A 523 23.55 -19.98 4.70
N ILE A 524 23.82 -19.19 3.66
CA ILE A 524 25.01 -19.31 2.82
C ILE A 524 25.80 -18.01 2.90
N CYS A 525 27.12 -18.11 3.00
CA CYS A 525 28.01 -16.96 2.98
C CYS A 525 29.26 -17.28 2.18
N ARG A 526 29.72 -16.34 1.34
CA ARG A 526 30.95 -16.46 0.56
C ARG A 526 32.17 -16.61 1.47
N GLU A 527 32.96 -17.63 1.20
CA GLU A 527 34.31 -17.79 1.75
C GLU A 527 35.35 -17.16 0.80
N ARG A 528 36.60 -17.04 1.27
CA ARG A 528 37.72 -16.57 0.43
C ARG A 528 37.86 -17.45 -0.82
N GLU A 529 38.05 -16.80 -1.96
CA GLU A 529 38.27 -17.45 -3.25
C GLU A 529 39.59 -18.24 -3.23
N ILE A 530 39.54 -19.49 -3.69
CA ILE A 530 40.71 -20.36 -3.85
C ILE A 530 40.71 -20.82 -5.31
N GLU A 531 41.79 -20.53 -6.04
CA GLU A 531 42.03 -21.07 -7.39
C GLU A 531 40.85 -20.87 -8.38
N ASN A 532 40.26 -19.67 -8.45
CA ASN A 532 39.08 -19.33 -9.26
C ASN A 532 37.79 -20.11 -8.91
N ARG A 533 37.70 -20.71 -7.71
CA ARG A 533 36.47 -21.32 -7.20
C ARG A 533 35.76 -20.38 -6.23
N VAL A 534 34.48 -20.12 -6.49
CA VAL A 534 33.62 -19.30 -5.62
C VAL A 534 32.94 -20.23 -4.61
N ILE A 535 33.38 -20.17 -3.37
CA ILE A 535 32.95 -21.08 -2.31
C ILE A 535 31.91 -20.37 -1.43
N CYS A 536 30.83 -21.06 -1.08
CA CYS A 536 29.93 -20.64 -0.01
C CYS A 536 29.95 -21.63 1.16
N GLU A 537 30.03 -21.11 2.39
CA GLU A 537 29.80 -21.87 3.61
C GLU A 537 28.30 -21.89 3.92
N PHE A 538 27.77 -23.09 4.19
CA PHE A 538 26.41 -23.32 4.66
C PHE A 538 26.37 -23.60 6.16
N ALA A 539 25.40 -23.00 6.84
CA ALA A 539 25.10 -23.34 8.23
C ALA A 539 23.60 -23.23 8.52
N VAL A 540 23.10 -24.05 9.45
CA VAL A 540 21.66 -24.13 9.77
C VAL A 540 21.41 -24.29 11.26
N MET A 541 20.35 -23.68 11.76
CA MET A 541 19.76 -23.92 13.07
C MET A 541 18.31 -24.33 12.91
N VAL A 542 17.88 -25.36 13.64
CA VAL A 542 16.49 -25.84 13.64
C VAL A 542 16.03 -26.02 15.09
N HIS A 543 14.90 -25.40 15.42
CA HIS A 543 14.28 -25.47 16.73
C HIS A 543 14.04 -26.93 17.14
N PRO A 544 14.32 -27.35 18.39
CA PRO A 544 14.25 -28.75 18.80
C PRO A 544 12.93 -29.45 18.46
N ALA A 545 11.80 -28.76 18.64
CA ALA A 545 10.46 -29.29 18.33
C ALA A 545 10.19 -29.52 16.82
N TRP A 546 11.03 -28.98 15.93
CA TRP A 546 10.90 -29.09 14.47
C TRP A 546 11.98 -29.99 13.84
N GLN A 547 12.83 -30.59 14.67
CA GLN A 547 13.82 -31.56 14.22
C GLN A 547 13.16 -32.88 13.83
N ASN A 548 13.81 -33.63 12.94
CA ASN A 548 13.31 -34.90 12.38
C ASN A 548 12.00 -34.80 11.57
N MET A 549 11.50 -33.58 11.29
CA MET A 549 10.34 -33.34 10.41
C MET A 549 10.71 -33.09 8.94
N GLY A 550 11.99 -33.21 8.58
CA GLY A 550 12.50 -32.95 7.23
C GLY A 550 12.86 -31.49 6.93
N LEU A 551 12.58 -30.56 7.83
CA LEU A 551 12.84 -29.12 7.63
C LEU A 551 14.31 -28.81 7.34
N GLY A 552 15.26 -29.37 8.10
CA GLY A 552 16.69 -29.16 7.86
C GLY A 552 17.16 -29.69 6.50
N THR A 553 16.65 -30.86 6.07
CA THR A 553 16.95 -31.43 4.75
C THR A 553 16.37 -30.58 3.63
N TYR A 554 15.16 -30.05 3.81
CA TYR A 554 14.54 -29.14 2.85
C TYR A 554 15.37 -27.86 2.70
N LEU A 555 15.72 -27.21 3.81
CA LEU A 555 16.54 -25.99 3.81
C LEU A 555 17.89 -26.22 3.14
N LEU A 556 18.57 -27.33 3.45
CA LEU A 556 19.85 -27.66 2.80
C LEU A 556 19.69 -27.77 1.28
N ARG A 557 18.64 -28.45 0.79
CA ARG A 557 18.36 -28.56 -0.64
C ARG A 557 18.09 -27.20 -1.28
N THR A 558 17.20 -26.41 -0.68
CA THR A 558 16.85 -25.07 -1.18
C THR A 558 18.06 -24.15 -1.20
N MET A 559 18.88 -24.14 -0.15
CA MET A 559 20.09 -23.31 -0.11
C MET A 559 21.14 -23.77 -1.12
N THR A 560 21.21 -25.08 -1.43
CA THR A 560 22.07 -25.61 -2.51
C THR A 560 21.61 -25.11 -3.89
N GLU A 561 20.30 -25.04 -4.13
CA GLU A 561 19.73 -24.50 -5.36
C GLU A 561 19.99 -22.99 -5.49
N ILE A 562 19.76 -22.23 -4.42
CA ILE A 562 20.05 -20.79 -4.37
C ILE A 562 21.54 -20.54 -4.59
N ALA A 563 22.43 -21.31 -3.95
CA ALA A 563 23.86 -21.17 -4.16
C ALA A 563 24.27 -21.38 -5.63
N ARG A 564 23.63 -22.35 -6.31
CA ARG A 564 23.83 -22.57 -7.74
C ARG A 564 23.36 -21.38 -8.59
N GLU A 565 22.20 -20.80 -8.26
CA GLU A 565 21.68 -19.62 -8.95
C GLU A 565 22.57 -18.38 -8.78
N HIS A 566 23.24 -18.26 -7.63
CA HIS A 566 24.15 -17.16 -7.30
C HIS A 566 25.58 -17.37 -7.84
N GLY A 567 25.81 -18.44 -8.60
CA GLY A 567 27.11 -18.69 -9.25
C GLY A 567 28.20 -19.26 -8.34
N PHE A 568 27.86 -19.75 -7.14
CA PHE A 568 28.81 -20.49 -6.33
C PHE A 568 29.19 -21.81 -7.02
N THR A 569 30.47 -22.18 -6.98
CA THR A 569 31.00 -23.41 -7.58
C THR A 569 31.22 -24.52 -6.55
N ILE A 570 31.41 -24.15 -5.28
CA ILE A 570 31.50 -25.11 -4.15
C ILE A 570 30.50 -24.70 -3.08
N PHE A 571 29.67 -25.67 -2.67
CA PHE A 571 28.85 -25.60 -1.48
C PHE A 571 29.55 -26.36 -0.35
N ARG A 572 29.99 -25.63 0.68
CA ARG A 572 30.80 -26.17 1.79
C ARG A 572 30.02 -26.16 3.08
N ALA A 573 30.21 -27.19 3.91
CA ALA A 573 29.76 -27.19 5.29
C ALA A 573 30.85 -27.77 6.21
N TYR A 574 30.90 -27.27 7.44
CA TYR A 574 31.73 -27.84 8.49
C TYR A 574 30.83 -28.49 9.53
N VAL A 575 31.07 -29.77 9.80
CA VAL A 575 30.23 -30.57 10.70
C VAL A 575 31.11 -31.25 11.73
N TRP A 576 30.83 -31.03 13.01
CA TRP A 576 31.51 -31.78 14.08
C TRP A 576 31.19 -33.29 13.96
N GLU A 577 32.18 -34.16 14.16
CA GLU A 577 32.03 -35.62 13.98
C GLU A 577 30.93 -36.23 14.87
N GLU A 578 30.67 -35.63 16.04
CA GLU A 578 29.63 -36.05 16.98
C GLU A 578 28.21 -35.63 16.53
N ASN A 579 28.09 -34.73 15.54
CA ASN A 579 26.81 -34.28 15.00
C ASN A 579 26.25 -35.28 13.97
N VAL A 580 26.00 -36.52 14.43
CA VAL A 580 25.46 -37.63 13.63
C VAL A 580 24.15 -37.26 12.93
N ARG A 581 23.36 -36.35 13.51
CA ARG A 581 22.11 -35.86 12.88
C ARG A 581 22.40 -35.11 11.59
N MET A 582 23.36 -34.17 11.59
CA MET A 582 23.70 -33.42 10.38
C MET A 582 24.41 -34.29 9.34
N LEU A 583 25.26 -35.23 9.77
CA LEU A 583 25.88 -36.21 8.87
C LEU A 583 24.82 -37.01 8.08
N ARG A 584 23.77 -37.49 8.77
CA ARG A 584 22.63 -38.17 8.10
C ARG A 584 21.84 -37.27 7.15
N VAL A 585 21.77 -35.97 7.41
CA VAL A 585 21.11 -35.02 6.50
C VAL A 585 21.90 -34.92 5.19
N PHE A 586 23.23 -34.86 5.25
CA PHE A 586 24.09 -34.86 4.07
C PHE A 586 24.08 -36.21 3.33
N GLU A 587 24.14 -37.34 4.03
CA GLU A 587 24.03 -38.68 3.43
C GLU A 587 22.75 -38.84 2.59
N LYS A 588 21.62 -38.35 3.11
CA LYS A 588 20.32 -38.43 2.42
C LYS A 588 20.25 -37.64 1.13
N MET A 589 21.05 -36.58 0.98
CA MET A 589 21.00 -35.78 -0.25
C MET A 589 21.66 -36.46 -1.46
N SER A 590 22.31 -37.63 -1.29
CA SER A 590 23.00 -38.34 -2.39
C SER A 590 23.99 -37.45 -3.15
N LEU A 591 24.50 -36.40 -2.51
CA LEU A 591 25.52 -35.52 -3.08
C LEU A 591 26.85 -36.26 -2.97
N HIS A 592 27.62 -36.33 -4.06
CA HIS A 592 29.01 -36.78 -4.00
C HIS A 592 29.84 -35.70 -3.28
N MET A 593 29.79 -35.71 -1.95
CA MET A 593 30.55 -34.78 -1.13
C MET A 593 31.96 -35.31 -0.92
N THR A 594 32.95 -34.44 -1.10
CA THR A 594 34.32 -34.74 -0.67
C THR A 594 34.43 -34.37 0.80
N ALA A 595 34.62 -35.38 1.66
CA ALA A 595 34.82 -35.18 3.09
C ALA A 595 36.33 -35.14 3.40
N LEU A 596 36.77 -34.05 4.04
CA LEU A 596 38.13 -33.93 4.57
C LEU A 596 38.01 -33.78 6.08
N VAL A 597 38.57 -34.75 6.81
CA VAL A 597 38.57 -34.76 8.27
C VAL A 597 39.76 -33.96 8.75
N ASP A 598 39.51 -32.88 9.49
CA ASP A 598 40.51 -32.07 10.18
C ASP A 598 40.22 -32.08 11.68
N TYR A 599 40.98 -32.90 12.42
CA TYR A 599 40.68 -33.27 13.81
C TYR A 599 39.24 -33.80 13.96
N SER A 600 38.39 -33.11 14.74
CA SER A 600 36.99 -33.47 14.99
C SER A 600 35.99 -32.72 14.11
N VAL A 601 36.46 -31.90 13.16
CA VAL A 601 35.62 -31.22 12.17
C VAL A 601 35.71 -31.96 10.83
N ILE A 602 34.55 -32.35 10.30
CA ILE A 602 34.41 -32.90 8.96
C ILE A 602 34.05 -31.74 8.03
N ARG A 603 34.98 -31.37 7.14
CA ARG A 603 34.71 -30.45 6.04
C ARG A 603 34.06 -31.22 4.91
N MET A 604 32.87 -30.80 4.49
CA MET A 604 32.14 -31.42 3.39
C MET A 604 32.00 -30.43 2.23
N ASP A 605 32.60 -30.77 1.09
CA ASP A 605 32.53 -29.96 -0.13
C ASP A 605 31.66 -30.65 -1.17
N TYR A 606 30.67 -29.94 -1.71
CA TYR A 606 29.87 -30.36 -2.84
C TYR A 606 30.13 -29.44 -4.04
N GLU A 607 30.54 -30.03 -5.16
CA GLU A 607 30.72 -29.28 -6.41
C GLU A 607 29.36 -28.97 -7.05
N LEU A 608 29.10 -27.68 -7.22
CA LEU A 608 27.90 -27.19 -7.88
C LEU A 608 28.17 -27.16 -9.39
N THR A 609 27.53 -28.05 -10.15
CA THR A 609 27.48 -27.88 -11.61
C THR A 609 26.64 -26.65 -11.95
N PRO A 610 27.15 -25.73 -12.79
CA PRO A 610 26.37 -24.58 -13.24
C PRO A 610 25.10 -25.04 -13.98
N PRO A 611 24.00 -24.29 -13.90
CA PRO A 611 22.78 -24.63 -14.60
C PRO A 611 23.03 -24.63 -16.12
N ALA A 612 22.47 -25.59 -16.84
CA ALA A 612 22.55 -25.63 -18.31
C ALA A 612 21.69 -24.49 -18.90
N GLY A 613 22.33 -23.41 -19.33
CA GLY A 613 21.69 -22.27 -20.00
C GLY A 613 22.44 -20.96 -19.73
N ASP A 614 22.48 -20.07 -20.71
CA ASP A 614 23.19 -18.77 -20.63
C ASP A 614 22.82 -17.99 -19.37
N MET A 615 23.83 -17.63 -18.57
CA MET A 615 23.69 -16.84 -17.33
C MET A 615 23.23 -15.39 -17.59
N ALA A 616 23.04 -14.97 -18.85
CA ALA A 616 22.80 -13.59 -19.23
C ALA A 616 21.32 -13.14 -19.17
N GLU A 617 20.34 -14.05 -19.16
CA GLU A 617 18.92 -13.66 -19.37
C GLU A 617 17.97 -13.90 -18.19
N ARG A 618 18.44 -14.38 -17.03
CA ARG A 618 17.54 -14.77 -15.91
C ARG A 618 17.46 -13.81 -14.72
N LEU A 619 18.10 -12.66 -14.77
CA LEU A 619 17.89 -11.57 -13.80
C LEU A 619 17.02 -10.47 -14.43
N PRO A 620 15.69 -10.47 -14.27
CA PRO A 620 14.90 -9.28 -14.55
C PRO A 620 15.17 -8.27 -13.41
N GLY A 621 16.09 -7.33 -13.65
CA GLY A 621 16.27 -6.15 -12.79
C GLY A 621 17.63 -5.95 -12.13
N GLY A 622 18.63 -6.78 -12.42
CA GLY A 622 20.00 -6.53 -11.97
C GLY A 622 20.66 -5.45 -12.83
N VAL A 623 20.89 -4.25 -12.29
CA VAL A 623 21.83 -3.31 -12.90
C VAL A 623 23.20 -3.98 -12.86
N CYS A 624 23.74 -4.38 -14.02
CA CYS A 624 25.16 -4.72 -14.15
C CYS A 624 25.97 -3.47 -13.80
N VAL A 625 26.42 -3.37 -12.56
CA VAL A 625 27.48 -2.43 -12.19
C VAL A 625 28.78 -3.22 -12.20
N ASP A 626 29.59 -2.96 -13.21
CA ASP A 626 30.98 -3.40 -13.26
C ASP A 626 31.71 -2.83 -12.03
N ARG A 627 32.10 -3.69 -11.08
CA ARG A 627 32.79 -3.28 -9.84
C ARG A 627 34.06 -4.10 -9.65
N THR A 628 35.10 -3.70 -10.38
CA THR A 628 36.48 -3.89 -9.97
C THR A 628 36.78 -2.93 -8.80
N GLY A 629 36.47 -3.31 -7.57
CA GLY A 629 36.78 -2.50 -6.40
C GLY A 629 36.68 -3.30 -5.11
N ASP A 630 37.80 -3.35 -4.37
CA ASP A 630 37.89 -3.99 -3.06
C ASP A 630 36.83 -3.44 -2.10
N VAL A 631 35.82 -4.26 -1.80
CA VAL A 631 34.87 -4.03 -0.70
C VAL A 631 35.54 -4.53 0.58
N PRO A 632 35.61 -3.74 1.66
CA PRO A 632 36.18 -4.20 2.92
C PRO A 632 35.38 -5.39 3.44
N ALA A 633 36.09 -6.48 3.77
CA ALA A 633 35.49 -7.71 4.26
C ALA A 633 34.60 -7.45 5.50
N ALA A 634 33.28 -7.53 5.32
CA ALA A 634 32.38 -7.76 6.42
C ALA A 634 32.83 -9.06 7.12
N GLY A 635 32.95 -9.03 8.46
CA GLY A 635 33.38 -10.22 9.22
C GLY A 635 32.50 -11.42 8.89
N HIS A 636 33.10 -12.61 8.78
CA HIS A 636 32.41 -13.84 8.37
C HIS A 636 31.19 -14.10 9.28
N PRO A 637 29.94 -13.93 8.81
CA PRO A 637 28.74 -13.99 9.65
C PRO A 637 28.50 -15.36 10.28
N LEU A 638 29.19 -16.40 9.77
CA LEU A 638 29.10 -17.77 10.27
C LEU A 638 30.21 -18.16 11.25
N MET A 639 31.32 -17.42 11.30
CA MET A 639 32.39 -17.64 12.27
C MET A 639 32.37 -16.55 13.34
N LEU A 640 31.79 -16.87 14.50
CA LEU A 640 31.89 -16.02 15.67
C LEU A 640 33.28 -16.21 16.29
N HIS A 641 34.24 -15.36 15.92
CA HIS A 641 35.51 -15.32 16.63
C HIS A 641 35.26 -15.01 18.10
N ALA A 642 35.68 -15.92 18.99
CA ALA A 642 35.79 -15.64 20.40
C ALA A 642 36.73 -14.43 20.53
N GLY A 643 36.15 -13.25 20.80
CA GLY A 643 36.92 -12.08 21.14
C GLY A 643 37.84 -12.47 22.29
N LYS A 644 39.15 -12.31 22.10
CA LYS A 644 40.14 -12.43 23.17
C LYS A 644 39.78 -11.41 24.24
N THR A 645 38.98 -11.82 25.21
CA THR A 645 38.98 -11.22 26.53
C THR A 645 40.30 -11.66 27.16
N ARG A 646 41.25 -10.73 27.17
CA ARG A 646 42.35 -10.75 28.13
C ARG A 646 42.03 -9.76 29.22
#